data_AF-A0A1T4NH54-F1
#
_entry.id   AF-A0A1T4NH54-F1
#
_cell.length_a   1.000
_cell.length_b   1.000
_cell.length_c   1.000
_cell.angle_alpha   90.00
_cell.angle_beta   90.00
_cell.angle_gamma   90.00
#
_symmetry.space_group_name_H-M   'P 1'
#
loop_
_entity.id
_entity.type
_entity.pdbx_description
1 polymer ?
#
loop_
_entity_poly.entity_id
_entity_poly.type
_entity_poly.pdbx_seq_one_letter_code
_entity_poly.pdbx_strand_id
1 'polypeptide(L)'
;MNKKIIFFIALLLAGHTLPAQQGSVFTNGLARIVTKEKSWFIDTTGQKVFDKIVAVYHPVDSIVEGSIYSNTEKNMLIVSSNGKKGLVNEKGQWVLKPEYDTLEVRFNTYLAVYRQGKMTYADTWGKLLVPLQFEQVGILDDDRYDVKQQGKWGIYDVRRQQLVIPAVYDEFDYCGGCGRKSDYLYAKKNGRWGIISAANEELVPFAFDHSHSRMRSDEWVCSFRQNGKDVVVNIPRKKVYGEPLYSQMEVIGDGMLKLQKDGHFGLINRQGEQVLDFVYDDISDPYGQFASGPFLTIRKEGKTGIVDMNGRMVIPPSLDEEIICSDDYIVAARNGMYNVFDSAGKPLLKEDYSEIEPLKITGGAPLFALKQKALYGFFNPVNGKIVAPAFHEIDVISSGKSKGMVQVTYQGKSGLYRPDGSQLLPLKYSSYELLNDHVLMVTTGAGTGLFDANTREEIIPAKFKYMSRLSQDSTLLSVTSENESGDPVYGLYHISGKELAPPVYTYISALNQEHYLLTKEKTHAVLSLSTGKIAALPYTDVVPAHAANLLVVSDGRQSWLWNVVENKTVSPPFPMVRKYEDDTVLTSPIGTFAFGVALLEKNGKMGVINTSGKEVVPVIYDGASLLKQGVVLLARKNGDAWKYGYVDTTGKLLVPLEYDYNVNGYIYDYEDSTYLPLYKSEGGYSRAYKKGIAGRDGKVLVPAIYDRVFVGIGGTGFLADKDRQFTILNAAGKEVTSAKFSAVMLDPSVNPQADAAVLSYPLLCRQGERYVYLLSNGKTLPLQLTAVIRFEEFDNTIGYHP
;
A
#
# COMPACT_ATOMS: atom_id res chain seq x y z
N MET A 1 5.85 52.66 -64.33
CA MET A 1 5.75 53.40 -63.05
C MET A 1 5.07 52.46 -62.06
N ASN A 2 5.55 52.07 -60.88
CA ASN A 2 6.62 52.55 -60.02
C ASN A 2 7.18 51.38 -59.20
N LYS A 3 8.51 51.36 -59.05
CA LYS A 3 9.27 50.56 -58.08
C LYS A 3 9.06 51.13 -56.66
N LYS A 4 8.91 50.27 -55.64
CA LYS A 4 9.13 50.59 -54.21
C LYS A 4 10.02 49.47 -53.66
N ILE A 5 11.34 49.59 -53.80
CA ILE A 5 12.29 50.11 -52.79
C ILE A 5 12.11 49.41 -51.44
N ILE A 6 12.92 48.37 -51.28
CA ILE A 6 13.33 47.71 -50.04
C ILE A 6 14.21 48.70 -49.27
N PHE A 7 13.86 49.01 -48.02
CA PHE A 7 14.75 49.75 -47.12
C PHE A 7 15.44 48.77 -46.18
N PHE A 8 16.73 48.56 -46.44
CA PHE A 8 17.70 48.02 -45.50
C PHE A 8 17.88 49.02 -44.35
N ILE A 9 17.74 48.58 -43.10
CA ILE A 9 18.48 49.17 -41.99
C ILE A 9 19.43 48.11 -41.48
N ALA A 10 20.65 48.17 -41.99
CA ALA A 10 21.82 47.65 -41.31
C ALA A 10 22.13 48.59 -40.15
N LEU A 11 22.01 48.12 -38.91
CA LEU A 11 22.71 48.72 -37.78
C LEU A 11 23.88 47.79 -37.43
N LEU A 12 25.08 48.20 -37.85
CA LEU A 12 26.33 47.61 -37.39
C LEU A 12 26.58 48.01 -35.92
N LEU A 13 26.78 46.98 -35.09
CA LEU A 13 27.76 46.90 -34.01
C LEU A 13 28.05 48.18 -33.20
N ALA A 14 27.28 48.37 -32.13
CA ALA A 14 27.86 48.67 -30.83
C ALA A 14 27.73 47.39 -29.99
N GLY A 15 28.86 46.88 -29.50
CA GLY A 15 28.93 45.68 -28.67
C GLY A 15 28.26 45.87 -27.31
N HIS A 16 26.93 45.88 -27.27
CA HIS A 16 26.23 45.47 -26.08
C HIS A 16 26.37 43.96 -25.99
N THR A 17 27.37 43.52 -25.23
CA THR A 17 27.37 42.18 -24.65
C THR A 17 25.99 41.99 -24.02
N LEU A 18 25.18 41.09 -24.60
CA LEU A 18 24.00 40.59 -23.90
C LEU A 18 24.47 40.22 -22.49
N PRO A 19 23.80 40.71 -21.43
CA PRO A 19 24.25 40.46 -20.06
C PRO A 19 24.47 38.97 -19.90
N ALA A 20 25.57 38.58 -19.26
CA ALA A 20 25.91 37.18 -19.04
C ALA A 20 24.71 36.46 -18.41
N GLN A 21 24.06 35.61 -19.21
CA GLN A 21 22.90 34.83 -18.79
C GLN A 21 23.39 33.48 -18.29
N GLN A 22 22.86 33.03 -17.18
CA GLN A 22 23.07 31.69 -16.65
C GLN A 22 21.77 30.92 -16.79
N GLY A 23 21.83 29.61 -17.03
CA GLY A 23 20.61 28.82 -17.24
C GLY A 23 20.70 27.42 -16.64
N SER A 24 19.55 26.88 -16.24
CA SER A 24 19.46 25.51 -15.74
C SER A 24 19.23 24.50 -16.87
N VAL A 25 19.42 23.22 -16.58
CA VAL A 25 18.80 22.16 -17.39
C VAL A 25 17.27 22.32 -17.38
N PHE A 26 16.62 21.82 -18.43
CA PHE A 26 15.16 21.79 -18.48
C PHE A 26 14.63 20.72 -17.53
N THR A 27 13.72 21.11 -16.64
CA THR A 27 13.01 20.24 -15.72
C THR A 27 11.52 20.48 -15.93
N ASN A 28 10.75 19.42 -16.24
CA ASN A 28 9.29 19.53 -16.44
C ASN A 28 8.88 20.61 -17.46
N GLY A 29 9.62 20.70 -18.57
CA GLY A 29 9.34 21.65 -19.65
C GLY A 29 9.72 23.11 -19.37
N LEU A 30 10.36 23.39 -18.23
CA LEU A 30 10.80 24.72 -17.84
C LEU A 30 12.32 24.77 -17.64
N ALA A 31 12.93 25.93 -17.88
CA ALA A 31 14.31 26.22 -17.47
C ALA A 31 14.39 27.57 -16.76
N ARG A 32 15.21 27.64 -15.72
CA ARG A 32 15.48 28.88 -14.99
C ARG A 32 16.58 29.65 -15.73
N ILE A 33 16.35 30.94 -15.96
CA ILE A 33 17.33 31.88 -16.52
C ILE A 33 17.62 32.96 -15.49
N VAL A 34 18.91 33.20 -15.25
CA VAL A 34 19.39 34.20 -14.28
C VAL A 34 20.34 35.16 -14.96
N THR A 35 20.18 36.44 -14.65
CA THR A 35 21.12 37.52 -14.91
C THR A 35 21.58 38.08 -13.56
N LYS A 36 22.52 39.04 -13.55
CA LYS A 36 22.96 39.69 -12.31
C LYS A 36 21.83 40.30 -11.47
N GLU A 37 20.73 40.71 -12.12
CA GLU A 37 19.66 41.48 -11.46
C GLU A 37 18.32 40.73 -11.38
N LYS A 38 18.09 39.72 -12.22
CA LYS A 38 16.77 39.09 -12.40
C LYS A 38 16.88 37.61 -12.64
N SER A 39 15.88 36.87 -12.14
CA SER A 39 15.61 35.47 -12.44
C SER A 39 14.22 35.36 -13.08
N TRP A 40 14.05 34.45 -14.03
CA TRP A 40 12.76 34.07 -14.60
C TRP A 40 12.80 32.64 -15.13
N PHE A 41 11.63 32.11 -15.49
CA PHE A 41 11.50 30.79 -16.10
C PHE A 41 11.07 30.90 -17.55
N ILE A 42 11.66 30.07 -18.41
CA ILE A 42 11.30 29.94 -19.83
C ILE A 42 10.68 28.58 -20.11
N ASP A 43 9.82 28.50 -21.11
CA ASP A 43 9.30 27.25 -21.66
C ASP A 43 10.27 26.64 -22.70
N THR A 44 9.91 25.48 -23.26
CA THR A 44 10.70 24.77 -24.28
C THR A 44 10.87 25.53 -25.60
N THR A 45 10.10 26.59 -25.81
CA THR A 45 10.23 27.51 -26.97
C THR A 45 11.19 28.67 -26.69
N GLY A 46 11.60 28.84 -25.43
CA GLY A 46 12.44 29.94 -24.97
C GLY A 46 11.66 31.18 -24.55
N GLN A 47 10.32 31.13 -24.49
CA GLN A 47 9.50 32.26 -24.06
C GLN A 47 9.44 32.32 -22.53
N LYS A 48 9.52 33.54 -21.98
CA LYS A 48 9.35 33.77 -20.54
C LYS A 48 7.91 33.41 -20.11
N VAL A 49 7.80 32.59 -19.06
CA VAL A 49 6.53 32.17 -18.46
C VAL A 49 6.23 32.98 -17.20
N PHE A 50 7.09 32.93 -16.17
CA PHE A 50 6.91 33.61 -14.89
C PHE A 50 8.26 33.98 -14.23
N ASP A 51 8.23 34.71 -13.10
CA ASP A 51 9.43 35.25 -12.46
C ASP A 51 10.03 34.30 -11.41
N LYS A 52 9.19 33.75 -10.53
CA LYS A 52 9.62 32.92 -9.38
C LYS A 52 8.62 31.80 -9.09
N ILE A 53 9.11 30.63 -8.67
CA ILE A 53 8.31 29.57 -8.04
C ILE A 53 8.14 29.92 -6.56
N VAL A 54 6.89 29.95 -6.10
CA VAL A 54 6.51 30.25 -4.71
C VAL A 54 6.36 28.97 -3.90
N ALA A 55 5.69 27.95 -4.46
CA ALA A 55 5.49 26.66 -3.82
C ALA A 55 5.25 25.56 -4.86
N VAL A 56 5.52 24.32 -4.47
CA VAL A 56 5.24 23.10 -5.24
C VAL A 56 4.32 22.21 -4.39
N TYR A 57 3.32 21.59 -5.00
CA TYR A 57 2.46 20.62 -4.30
C TYR A 57 1.92 19.54 -5.25
N HIS A 58 1.47 18.43 -4.67
CA HIS A 58 0.75 17.37 -5.37
C HIS A 58 -0.76 17.61 -5.27
N PRO A 59 -1.50 17.65 -6.39
CA PRO A 59 -2.94 17.90 -6.34
C PRO A 59 -3.69 16.70 -5.76
N VAL A 60 -4.81 16.92 -5.09
CA VAL A 60 -5.68 15.89 -4.51
C VAL A 60 -6.65 15.36 -5.57
N ASP A 61 -6.66 14.04 -5.75
CA ASP A 61 -7.58 13.33 -6.66
C ASP A 61 -8.89 12.99 -5.97
N SER A 62 -8.83 12.55 -4.72
CA SER A 62 -10.01 12.19 -3.94
C SER A 62 -9.74 12.26 -2.43
N ILE A 63 -10.82 12.39 -1.68
CA ILE A 63 -10.83 12.27 -0.23
C ILE A 63 -11.82 11.15 0.10
N VAL A 64 -11.35 10.06 0.69
CA VAL A 64 -12.18 8.90 1.06
C VAL A 64 -12.06 8.68 2.56
N GLU A 65 -13.19 8.76 3.27
CA GLU A 65 -13.24 8.56 4.74
C GLU A 65 -12.22 9.43 5.51
N GLY A 66 -12.03 10.67 5.07
CA GLY A 66 -11.07 11.61 5.67
C GLY A 66 -9.61 11.40 5.27
N SER A 67 -9.30 10.35 4.51
CA SER A 67 -7.96 10.12 3.94
C SER A 67 -7.80 10.87 2.63
N ILE A 68 -6.71 11.64 2.50
CA ILE A 68 -6.40 12.47 1.33
C ILE A 68 -5.52 11.66 0.37
N TYR A 69 -6.01 11.44 -0.85
CA TYR A 69 -5.26 10.77 -1.91
C TYR A 69 -4.74 11.81 -2.90
N SER A 70 -3.46 12.16 -2.75
CA SER A 70 -2.77 13.08 -3.63
C SER A 70 -2.16 12.37 -4.84
N ASN A 71 -2.17 13.03 -5.98
CA ASN A 71 -1.54 12.57 -7.21
C ASN A 71 -0.03 12.85 -7.18
N THR A 72 0.75 11.88 -6.69
CA THR A 72 2.21 12.00 -6.54
C THR A 72 2.95 12.03 -7.88
N GLU A 73 2.29 11.68 -8.99
CA GLU A 73 2.84 11.75 -10.34
C GLU A 73 2.72 13.16 -10.95
N LYS A 74 2.00 14.07 -10.29
CA LYS A 74 1.72 15.43 -10.78
C LYS A 74 2.28 16.47 -9.83
N ASN A 75 2.94 17.48 -10.40
CA ASN A 75 3.45 18.64 -9.68
C ASN A 75 2.71 19.90 -10.15
N MET A 76 2.14 20.61 -9.20
CA MET A 76 1.52 21.90 -9.42
C MET A 76 2.41 22.98 -8.81
N LEU A 77 2.69 24.04 -9.57
CA LEU A 77 3.57 25.12 -9.16
C LEU A 77 2.75 26.39 -8.91
N ILE A 78 2.75 26.87 -7.66
CA ILE A 78 2.32 28.23 -7.36
C ILE A 78 3.46 29.15 -7.74
N VAL A 79 3.21 30.11 -8.62
CA VAL A 79 4.24 30.98 -9.20
C VAL A 79 3.89 32.44 -9.01
N SER A 80 4.90 33.32 -9.05
CA SER A 80 4.75 34.77 -9.06
C SER A 80 5.17 35.33 -10.42
N SER A 81 4.34 36.22 -10.97
CA SER A 81 4.67 37.04 -12.13
C SER A 81 4.19 38.48 -11.91
N ASN A 82 5.10 39.45 -12.05
CA ASN A 82 4.84 40.86 -11.81
C ASN A 82 4.17 41.15 -10.43
N GLY A 83 4.54 40.38 -9.41
CA GLY A 83 4.00 40.53 -8.04
C GLY A 83 2.62 39.90 -7.82
N LYS A 84 2.02 39.26 -8.82
CA LYS A 84 0.77 38.51 -8.70
C LYS A 84 1.03 37.01 -8.75
N LYS A 85 0.24 36.24 -8.00
CA LYS A 85 0.37 34.79 -7.93
C LYS A 85 -0.55 34.11 -8.96
N GLY A 86 -0.07 33.01 -9.52
CA GLY A 86 -0.81 32.13 -10.42
C GLY A 86 -0.41 30.66 -10.21
N LEU A 87 -1.02 29.77 -10.97
CA LEU A 87 -0.84 28.32 -10.89
C LEU A 87 -0.46 27.79 -12.27
N VAL A 88 0.62 27.01 -12.35
CA VAL A 88 1.01 26.27 -13.56
C VAL A 88 1.13 24.77 -13.28
N ASN A 89 0.84 23.94 -14.28
CA ASN A 89 0.96 22.49 -14.18
C ASN A 89 2.41 22.00 -14.44
N GLU A 90 2.60 20.68 -14.43
CA GLU A 90 3.90 20.01 -14.63
C GLU A 90 4.48 20.19 -16.05
N LYS A 91 3.73 20.79 -16.97
CA LYS A 91 4.18 21.13 -18.33
C LYS A 91 4.47 22.62 -18.48
N GLY A 92 4.39 23.39 -17.39
CA GLY A 92 4.53 24.85 -17.39
C GLY A 92 3.32 25.60 -17.97
N GLN A 93 2.17 24.94 -18.15
CA GLN A 93 0.96 25.55 -18.70
C GLN A 93 0.14 26.22 -17.60
N TRP A 94 -0.42 27.40 -17.88
CA TRP A 94 -1.27 28.13 -16.95
C TRP A 94 -2.57 27.38 -16.64
N VAL A 95 -2.82 27.16 -15.35
CA VAL A 95 -4.09 26.70 -14.78
C VAL A 95 -4.86 27.89 -14.22
N LEU A 96 -4.17 28.74 -13.45
CA LEU A 96 -4.65 30.04 -12.98
C LEU A 96 -3.66 31.12 -13.39
N LYS A 97 -4.10 32.09 -14.20
CA LYS A 97 -3.24 33.22 -14.60
C LYS A 97 -2.81 34.06 -13.38
N PRO A 98 -1.66 34.75 -13.45
CA PRO A 98 -1.13 35.52 -12.33
C PRO A 98 -1.93 36.81 -12.12
N GLU A 99 -3.09 36.68 -11.48
CA GLU A 99 -4.05 37.77 -11.22
C GLU A 99 -4.38 37.92 -9.72
N TYR A 100 -3.84 37.02 -8.88
CA TYR A 100 -4.21 36.90 -7.47
C TYR A 100 -3.17 37.56 -6.56
N ASP A 101 -3.64 38.15 -5.47
CA ASP A 101 -2.77 38.72 -4.43
C ASP A 101 -2.14 37.59 -3.60
N THR A 102 -2.97 36.60 -3.25
CA THR A 102 -2.55 35.38 -2.53
C THR A 102 -3.16 34.16 -3.20
N LEU A 103 -2.35 33.10 -3.29
CA LEU A 103 -2.69 31.77 -3.73
C LEU A 103 -1.83 30.83 -2.88
N GLU A 104 -2.44 29.97 -2.08
CA GLU A 104 -1.74 29.10 -1.13
C GLU A 104 -2.54 27.82 -0.86
N VAL A 105 -1.84 26.72 -0.58
CA VAL A 105 -2.47 25.46 -0.18
C VAL A 105 -2.93 25.59 1.27
N ARG A 106 -4.18 25.19 1.55
CA ARG A 106 -4.78 25.16 2.89
C ARG A 106 -5.38 23.78 3.18
N PHE A 107 -5.22 23.35 4.43
CA PHE A 107 -5.72 22.07 4.94
C PHE A 107 -5.28 20.83 4.12
N ASN A 108 -4.22 20.96 3.31
CA ASN A 108 -3.75 19.97 2.35
C ASN A 108 -4.80 19.50 1.32
N THR A 109 -5.92 20.23 1.18
CA THR A 109 -7.08 19.81 0.36
C THR A 109 -7.62 20.91 -0.54
N TYR A 110 -7.30 22.18 -0.27
CA TYR A 110 -7.83 23.33 -1.02
C TYR A 110 -6.74 24.34 -1.33
N LEU A 111 -6.99 25.18 -2.33
CA LEU A 111 -6.27 26.43 -2.55
C LEU A 111 -7.10 27.60 -2.00
N ALA A 112 -6.53 28.39 -1.09
CA ALA A 112 -7.09 29.67 -0.72
C ALA A 112 -6.64 30.75 -1.71
N VAL A 113 -7.62 31.45 -2.29
CA VAL A 113 -7.43 32.41 -3.39
C VAL A 113 -7.92 33.78 -2.93
N TYR A 114 -7.05 34.79 -2.96
CA TYR A 114 -7.39 36.16 -2.58
C TYR A 114 -7.17 37.13 -3.74
N ARG A 115 -8.12 38.04 -3.93
CA ARG A 115 -8.02 39.16 -4.87
C ARG A 115 -8.80 40.36 -4.36
N GLN A 116 -8.14 41.50 -4.22
CA GLN A 116 -8.75 42.79 -3.85
C GLN A 116 -9.63 42.71 -2.58
N GLY A 117 -9.13 42.06 -1.53
CA GLY A 117 -9.84 41.91 -0.25
C GLY A 117 -11.02 40.94 -0.28
N LYS A 118 -11.24 40.23 -1.40
CA LYS A 118 -12.18 39.12 -1.52
C LYS A 118 -11.44 37.81 -1.54
N MET A 119 -12.10 36.74 -1.07
CA MET A 119 -11.51 35.41 -1.05
C MET A 119 -12.47 34.33 -1.56
N THR A 120 -11.88 33.21 -1.99
CA THR A 120 -12.59 31.95 -2.24
C THR A 120 -11.66 30.77 -2.00
N TYR A 121 -12.24 29.57 -1.91
CA TYR A 121 -11.52 28.32 -2.11
C TYR A 121 -11.59 27.87 -3.57
N ALA A 122 -10.53 27.22 -4.01
CA ALA A 122 -10.48 26.41 -5.21
C ALA A 122 -10.06 24.98 -4.83
N ASP A 123 -10.43 24.00 -5.64
CA ASP A 123 -9.82 22.68 -5.53
C ASP A 123 -8.31 22.76 -5.86
N THR A 124 -7.57 21.70 -5.54
CA THR A 124 -6.13 21.61 -5.82
C THR A 124 -5.78 21.55 -7.31
N TRP A 125 -6.78 21.42 -8.18
CA TRP A 125 -6.66 21.51 -9.63
C TRP A 125 -6.95 22.92 -10.17
N GLY A 126 -7.23 23.89 -9.30
CA GLY A 126 -7.42 25.29 -9.63
C GLY A 126 -8.86 25.68 -9.98
N LYS A 127 -9.84 24.79 -9.83
CA LYS A 127 -11.26 25.13 -10.05
C LYS A 127 -11.80 25.88 -8.84
N LEU A 128 -12.25 27.12 -9.04
CA LEU A 128 -12.90 27.89 -7.98
C LEU A 128 -14.20 27.19 -7.54
N LEU A 129 -14.35 26.99 -6.24
CA LEU A 129 -15.50 26.30 -5.63
C LEU A 129 -16.66 27.28 -5.37
N VAL A 130 -16.31 28.48 -4.90
CA VAL A 130 -17.25 29.57 -4.62
C VAL A 130 -16.88 30.78 -5.50
N PRO A 131 -17.84 31.63 -5.91
CA PRO A 131 -17.51 32.87 -6.61
C PRO A 131 -16.59 33.78 -5.78
N LEU A 132 -15.53 34.29 -6.40
CA LEU A 132 -14.57 35.21 -5.77
C LEU A 132 -15.15 36.62 -5.60
N GLN A 133 -16.10 36.76 -4.67
CA GLN A 133 -16.80 38.01 -4.36
C GLN A 133 -17.04 38.26 -2.86
N PHE A 134 -16.80 37.24 -2.03
CA PHE A 134 -17.07 37.28 -0.59
C PHE A 134 -15.86 37.79 0.20
N GLU A 135 -16.13 38.44 1.34
CA GLU A 135 -15.11 38.96 2.25
C GLU A 135 -14.38 37.81 2.97
N GLN A 136 -15.14 36.79 3.37
CA GLN A 136 -14.66 35.55 3.98
C GLN A 136 -15.51 34.39 3.48
N VAL A 137 -14.90 33.21 3.40
CA VAL A 137 -15.56 31.94 3.06
C VAL A 137 -14.99 30.88 3.99
N GLY A 138 -15.87 30.17 4.71
CA GLY A 138 -15.54 28.95 5.43
C GLY A 138 -16.20 27.74 4.77
N ILE A 139 -15.80 26.54 5.21
CA ILE A 139 -16.28 25.27 4.68
C ILE A 139 -17.22 24.67 5.73
N LEU A 140 -18.49 24.46 5.35
CA LEU A 140 -19.48 23.84 6.23
C LEU A 140 -19.61 22.35 5.94
N ASP A 141 -19.79 21.98 4.67
CA ASP A 141 -19.79 20.61 4.16
C ASP A 141 -19.38 20.59 2.68
N ASP A 142 -19.55 19.44 2.01
CA ASP A 142 -19.16 19.25 0.60
C ASP A 142 -19.77 20.28 -0.35
N ASP A 143 -21.00 20.74 -0.07
CA ASP A 143 -21.78 21.57 -0.99
C ASP A 143 -22.08 22.98 -0.43
N ARG A 144 -21.86 23.20 0.86
CA ARG A 144 -22.25 24.43 1.55
C ARG A 144 -21.06 25.11 2.20
N TYR A 145 -21.05 26.42 2.07
CA TYR A 145 -19.99 27.30 2.54
C TYR A 145 -20.64 28.46 3.30
N ASP A 146 -20.17 28.74 4.51
CA ASP A 146 -20.53 29.97 5.18
C ASP A 146 -19.74 31.13 4.56
N VAL A 147 -20.46 32.17 4.16
CA VAL A 147 -19.88 33.29 3.41
C VAL A 147 -20.22 34.60 4.08
N LYS A 148 -19.24 35.50 4.09
CA LYS A 148 -19.39 36.84 4.63
C LYS A 148 -19.50 37.88 3.52
N GLN A 149 -20.57 38.66 3.55
CA GLN A 149 -20.76 39.83 2.69
C GLN A 149 -21.41 40.95 3.48
N GLN A 150 -20.93 42.18 3.28
CA GLN A 150 -21.42 43.36 4.00
C GLN A 150 -21.35 43.18 5.53
N GLY A 151 -20.30 42.50 6.02
CA GLY A 151 -20.10 42.26 7.43
C GLY A 151 -20.99 41.20 8.09
N LYS A 152 -21.93 40.57 7.36
CA LYS A 152 -22.84 39.53 7.87
C LYS A 152 -22.59 38.17 7.22
N TRP A 153 -22.91 37.10 7.94
CA TRP A 153 -22.76 35.71 7.49
C TRP A 153 -24.06 35.14 6.93
N GLY A 154 -23.94 34.38 5.85
CA GLY A 154 -24.98 33.55 5.25
C GLY A 154 -24.38 32.22 4.77
N ILE A 155 -25.19 31.35 4.17
CA ILE A 155 -24.74 30.06 3.63
C ILE A 155 -24.95 30.05 2.12
N TYR A 156 -23.87 29.82 1.38
CA TYR A 156 -23.85 29.61 -0.06
C TYR A 156 -23.84 28.13 -0.38
N ASP A 157 -24.70 27.71 -1.31
CA ASP A 157 -24.77 26.34 -1.82
C ASP A 157 -24.15 26.30 -3.23
N VAL A 158 -23.08 25.53 -3.43
CA VAL A 158 -22.36 25.48 -4.70
C VAL A 158 -23.10 24.69 -5.78
N ARG A 159 -24.00 23.76 -5.40
CA ARG A 159 -24.83 23.03 -6.36
C ARG A 159 -25.92 23.93 -6.92
N ARG A 160 -26.55 24.72 -6.05
CA ARG A 160 -27.60 25.67 -6.42
C ARG A 160 -27.05 27.01 -6.93
N GLN A 161 -25.76 27.25 -6.74
CA GLN A 161 -25.05 28.48 -7.09
C GLN A 161 -25.71 29.75 -6.52
N GLN A 162 -26.19 29.68 -5.27
CA GLN A 162 -26.87 30.80 -4.62
C GLN A 162 -26.77 30.72 -3.09
N LEU A 163 -27.06 31.84 -2.43
CA LEU A 163 -27.28 31.85 -0.98
C LEU A 163 -28.57 31.09 -0.65
N VAL A 164 -28.44 30.01 0.11
CA VAL A 164 -29.57 29.26 0.68
C VAL A 164 -29.95 29.78 2.07
N ILE A 165 -29.01 30.44 2.75
CA ILE A 165 -29.27 31.26 3.94
C ILE A 165 -28.74 32.66 3.67
N PRO A 166 -29.57 33.72 3.78
CA PRO A 166 -29.14 35.08 3.46
C PRO A 166 -28.08 35.57 4.47
N ALA A 167 -27.22 36.49 4.01
CA ALA A 167 -26.17 37.07 4.84
C ALA A 167 -26.73 38.10 5.83
N VAL A 168 -27.34 37.63 6.92
CA VAL A 168 -28.01 38.45 7.93
C VAL A 168 -27.58 38.12 9.36
N TYR A 169 -26.72 37.11 9.53
CA TYR A 169 -26.28 36.64 10.85
C TYR A 169 -24.96 37.27 11.26
N ASP A 170 -24.79 37.44 12.57
CA ASP A 170 -23.57 38.00 13.16
C ASP A 170 -22.42 37.00 13.12
N GLU A 171 -22.71 35.74 13.46
CA GLU A 171 -21.79 34.60 13.55
C GLU A 171 -22.57 33.29 13.34
N PHE A 172 -21.88 32.24 12.89
CA PHE A 172 -22.36 30.86 12.95
C PHE A 172 -21.44 30.03 13.84
N ASP A 173 -21.98 28.94 14.38
CA ASP A 173 -21.20 27.90 15.05
C ASP A 173 -21.77 26.50 14.71
N TYR A 174 -20.89 25.52 14.61
CA TYR A 174 -21.25 24.14 14.27
C TYR A 174 -20.15 23.16 14.71
N CYS A 175 -20.55 21.96 15.13
CA CYS A 175 -19.61 20.90 15.52
C CYS A 175 -19.18 20.12 14.28
N GLY A 176 -18.06 20.51 13.66
CA GLY A 176 -17.50 19.87 12.47
C GLY A 176 -16.63 18.62 12.73
N GLY A 177 -16.33 18.30 13.99
CA GLY A 177 -15.30 17.32 14.37
C GLY A 177 -15.69 15.84 14.34
N CYS A 178 -16.97 15.50 14.14
CA CYS A 178 -17.45 14.12 14.28
C CYS A 178 -17.98 13.47 12.99
N GLY A 179 -17.79 14.10 11.82
CA GLY A 179 -18.17 13.54 10.52
C GLY A 179 -19.67 13.32 10.29
N ARG A 180 -20.54 13.75 11.22
CA ARG A 180 -22.00 13.72 11.06
C ARG A 180 -22.48 15.08 10.56
N LYS A 181 -23.23 15.06 9.46
CA LYS A 181 -23.96 16.24 8.95
C LYS A 181 -24.90 16.73 10.04
N SER A 182 -24.76 17.98 10.48
CA SER A 182 -25.69 18.56 11.44
C SER A 182 -26.99 18.92 10.74
N ASP A 183 -28.13 18.58 11.35
CA ASP A 183 -29.47 18.88 10.82
C ASP A 183 -29.88 20.35 11.02
N TYR A 184 -29.10 21.10 11.82
CA TYR A 184 -29.34 22.50 12.12
C TYR A 184 -28.03 23.27 12.32
N LEU A 185 -28.13 24.60 12.42
CA LEU A 185 -26.99 25.50 12.65
C LEU A 185 -27.21 26.34 13.90
N TYR A 186 -26.15 26.55 14.67
CA TYR A 186 -26.13 27.57 15.70
C TYR A 186 -25.86 28.89 15.02
N ALA A 187 -26.74 29.86 15.22
CA ALA A 187 -26.64 31.16 14.58
C ALA A 187 -26.76 32.26 15.63
N LYS A 188 -26.00 33.34 15.43
CA LYS A 188 -26.06 34.53 16.26
C LYS A 188 -26.74 35.65 15.49
N LYS A 189 -27.74 36.27 16.09
CA LYS A 189 -28.46 37.40 15.51
C LYS A 189 -28.76 38.43 16.59
N ASN A 190 -28.37 39.68 16.34
CA ASN A 190 -28.47 40.78 17.31
C ASN A 190 -27.77 40.44 18.64
N GLY A 191 -26.62 39.78 18.57
CA GLY A 191 -25.80 39.45 19.75
C GLY A 191 -26.28 38.26 20.58
N ARG A 192 -27.40 37.61 20.24
CA ARG A 192 -27.92 36.42 20.91
C ARG A 192 -27.91 35.19 20.01
N TRP A 193 -27.76 34.02 20.61
CA TRP A 193 -27.70 32.73 19.93
C TRP A 193 -29.06 32.04 19.90
N GLY A 194 -29.33 31.36 18.79
CA GLY A 194 -30.47 30.50 18.55
C GLY A 194 -30.09 29.37 17.59
N ILE A 195 -31.08 28.55 17.21
CA ILE A 195 -30.90 27.44 16.27
C ILE A 195 -31.77 27.69 15.04
N ILE A 196 -31.19 27.52 13.86
CA ILE A 196 -31.92 27.57 12.60
C ILE A 196 -31.82 26.26 11.82
N SER A 197 -32.85 25.93 11.06
CA SER A 197 -32.82 24.80 10.13
C SER A 197 -32.00 25.12 8.88
N ALA A 198 -31.68 24.11 8.08
CA ALA A 198 -31.06 24.29 6.77
C ALA A 198 -31.94 25.13 5.79
N ALA A 199 -33.24 25.25 6.05
CA ALA A 199 -34.18 26.09 5.31
C ALA A 199 -34.29 27.52 5.88
N ASN A 200 -33.40 27.89 6.82
CA ASN A 200 -33.40 29.19 7.49
C ASN A 200 -34.64 29.44 8.39
N GLU A 201 -35.26 28.37 8.90
CA GLU A 201 -36.37 28.48 9.86
C GLU A 201 -35.83 28.55 11.28
N GLU A 202 -36.41 29.40 12.13
CA GLU A 202 -36.06 29.47 13.55
C GLU A 202 -36.61 28.25 14.31
N LEU A 203 -35.72 27.33 14.69
CA LEU A 203 -36.04 26.17 15.50
C LEU A 203 -36.03 26.50 16.99
N VAL A 204 -35.02 27.27 17.42
CA VAL A 204 -34.86 27.77 18.79
C VAL A 204 -34.61 29.29 18.73
N PRO A 205 -35.33 30.11 19.51
CA PRO A 205 -35.24 31.57 19.42
C PRO A 205 -33.86 32.11 19.80
N PHE A 206 -33.50 33.27 19.21
CA PHE A 206 -32.27 34.01 19.49
C PHE A 206 -32.33 34.70 20.87
N ALA A 207 -32.25 33.91 21.94
CA ALA A 207 -32.42 34.36 23.32
C ALA A 207 -31.29 33.93 24.26
N PHE A 208 -30.30 33.17 23.76
CA PHE A 208 -29.32 32.50 24.59
C PHE A 208 -27.92 33.08 24.42
N ASP A 209 -27.09 32.85 25.43
CA ASP A 209 -25.64 32.87 25.28
C ASP A 209 -25.19 31.45 24.90
N HIS A 210 -24.04 31.30 24.22
CA HIS A 210 -23.56 30.03 23.71
C HIS A 210 -22.07 29.87 23.95
N SER A 211 -21.63 28.64 24.19
CA SER A 211 -20.21 28.26 24.24
C SER A 211 -19.95 27.12 23.27
N HIS A 212 -18.78 27.12 22.62
CA HIS A 212 -18.32 26.04 21.73
C HIS A 212 -17.90 24.77 22.52
N SER A 213 -18.80 24.25 23.34
CA SER A 213 -18.62 23.05 24.16
C SER A 213 -19.97 22.37 24.38
N ARG A 214 -19.97 21.03 24.51
CA ARG A 214 -21.19 20.21 24.62
C ARG A 214 -22.23 20.46 23.52
N MET A 215 -21.75 20.85 22.33
CA MET A 215 -22.59 21.01 21.15
C MET A 215 -23.07 19.64 20.69
N ARG A 216 -24.35 19.57 20.33
CA ARG A 216 -24.97 18.37 19.80
C ARG A 216 -25.55 18.65 18.41
N SER A 217 -25.87 17.58 17.70
CA SER A 217 -26.53 17.58 16.39
C SER A 217 -27.77 16.67 16.40
N ASP A 218 -28.45 16.61 17.55
CA ASP A 218 -29.70 15.85 17.75
C ASP A 218 -30.77 16.75 18.39
N GLU A 219 -31.86 16.18 18.91
CA GLU A 219 -33.02 16.91 19.43
C GLU A 219 -32.73 17.79 20.66
N TRP A 220 -31.52 17.70 21.24
CA TRP A 220 -31.11 18.41 22.44
C TRP A 220 -30.03 19.45 22.15
N VAL A 221 -30.15 20.63 22.76
CA VAL A 221 -29.12 21.67 22.75
C VAL A 221 -28.59 21.86 24.17
N CYS A 222 -27.35 21.47 24.41
CA CYS A 222 -26.72 21.51 25.75
C CYS A 222 -25.63 22.60 25.89
N SER A 223 -25.40 23.39 24.85
CA SER A 223 -24.35 24.41 24.81
C SER A 223 -24.85 25.83 25.12
N PHE A 224 -26.15 25.97 25.43
CA PHE A 224 -26.76 27.25 25.72
C PHE A 224 -26.72 27.62 27.20
N ARG A 225 -26.68 28.93 27.43
CA ARG A 225 -26.80 29.55 28.73
C ARG A 225 -27.91 30.59 28.72
N GLN A 226 -28.65 30.65 29.82
CA GLN A 226 -29.65 31.66 30.08
C GLN A 226 -29.39 32.27 31.46
N ASN A 227 -29.25 33.60 31.53
CA ASN A 227 -28.90 34.32 32.77
C ASN A 227 -27.63 33.79 33.47
N GLY A 228 -26.62 33.42 32.68
CA GLY A 228 -25.33 32.90 33.19
C GLY A 228 -25.35 31.45 33.66
N LYS A 229 -26.49 30.75 33.56
CA LYS A 229 -26.64 29.34 33.94
C LYS A 229 -26.83 28.47 32.71
N ASP A 230 -26.28 27.26 32.75
CA ASP A 230 -26.45 26.28 31.68
C ASP A 230 -27.91 25.83 31.59
N VAL A 231 -28.39 25.63 30.35
CA VAL A 231 -29.72 25.12 30.06
C VAL A 231 -29.64 24.03 28.99
N VAL A 232 -30.58 23.09 29.04
CA VAL A 232 -30.81 22.13 27.96
C VAL A 232 -32.09 22.50 27.24
N VAL A 233 -32.05 22.66 25.92
CA VAL A 233 -33.24 22.94 25.11
C VAL A 233 -33.63 21.71 24.31
N ASN A 234 -34.90 21.29 24.42
CA ASN A 234 -35.47 20.31 23.50
C ASN A 234 -36.02 21.04 22.27
N ILE A 235 -35.47 20.75 21.09
CA ILE A 235 -35.86 21.42 19.85
C ILE A 235 -37.32 21.09 19.48
N PRO A 236 -37.78 19.82 19.45
CA PRO A 236 -39.15 19.49 19.06
C PRO A 236 -40.23 20.18 19.90
N ARG A 237 -40.03 20.27 21.23
CA ARG A 237 -40.98 20.91 22.15
C ARG A 237 -40.73 22.38 22.41
N LYS A 238 -39.62 22.93 21.90
CA LYS A 238 -39.13 24.29 22.22
C LYS A 238 -39.09 24.55 23.73
N LYS A 239 -38.79 23.51 24.51
CA LYS A 239 -38.81 23.55 25.98
C LYS A 239 -37.41 23.68 26.52
N VAL A 240 -37.23 24.61 27.45
CA VAL A 240 -35.98 24.85 28.16
C VAL A 240 -36.02 24.14 29.51
N TYR A 241 -34.95 23.41 29.82
CA TYR A 241 -34.70 22.74 31.10
C TYR A 241 -33.51 23.44 31.76
N GLY A 242 -33.65 23.79 33.04
CA GLY A 242 -32.62 24.47 33.80
C GLY A 242 -33.10 24.89 35.19
N GLU A 243 -32.25 25.62 35.89
CA GLU A 243 -32.55 26.16 37.21
C GLU A 243 -33.70 27.19 37.20
N PRO A 244 -34.46 27.33 38.31
CA PRO A 244 -34.28 26.64 39.60
C PRO A 244 -34.94 25.26 39.67
N LEU A 245 -35.66 24.83 38.64
CA LEU A 245 -36.45 23.61 38.69
C LEU A 245 -35.60 22.33 38.62
N TYR A 246 -34.48 22.38 37.89
CA TYR A 246 -33.58 21.26 37.72
C TYR A 246 -32.16 21.64 38.13
N SER A 247 -31.55 20.87 39.02
CA SER A 247 -30.21 21.12 39.56
C SER A 247 -29.10 20.41 38.77
N GLN A 248 -29.43 19.32 38.09
CA GLN A 248 -28.50 18.56 37.24
C GLN A 248 -29.20 18.10 35.96
N MET A 249 -28.46 18.11 34.85
CA MET A 249 -28.98 17.80 33.51
C MET A 249 -27.90 17.08 32.70
N GLU A 250 -28.21 15.90 32.20
CA GLU A 250 -27.29 15.08 31.43
C GLU A 250 -28.04 14.29 30.37
N VAL A 251 -27.55 14.28 29.13
CA VAL A 251 -28.08 13.41 28.08
C VAL A 251 -27.28 12.10 28.11
N ILE A 252 -27.94 11.01 28.49
CA ILE A 252 -27.39 9.65 28.65
C ILE A 252 -27.98 8.68 27.64
N GLY A 253 -27.33 7.53 27.42
CA GLY A 253 -27.81 6.50 26.51
C GLY A 253 -28.01 7.02 25.09
N ASP A 254 -29.01 6.45 24.42
CA ASP A 254 -29.43 6.88 23.10
C ASP A 254 -30.32 8.15 23.16
N GLY A 255 -29.84 9.24 23.76
CA GLY A 255 -30.49 10.56 23.73
C GLY A 255 -31.57 10.79 24.78
N MET A 256 -31.48 10.13 25.94
CA MET A 256 -32.39 10.32 27.06
C MET A 256 -31.86 11.43 27.98
N LEU A 257 -32.70 12.38 28.38
CA LEU A 257 -32.31 13.45 29.30
C LEU A 257 -32.60 13.03 30.75
N LYS A 258 -31.53 12.75 31.50
CA LYS A 258 -31.51 12.59 32.94
C LYS A 258 -31.57 13.98 33.59
N LEU A 259 -32.52 14.16 34.49
CA LEU A 259 -32.73 15.41 35.22
C LEU A 259 -32.79 15.15 36.71
N GLN A 260 -32.20 16.04 37.52
CA GLN A 260 -32.41 16.05 38.96
C GLN A 260 -33.41 17.14 39.35
N LYS A 261 -34.46 16.77 40.08
CA LYS A 261 -35.44 17.67 40.67
C LYS A 261 -35.67 17.26 42.12
N ASP A 262 -35.64 18.23 43.04
CA ASP A 262 -35.86 18.00 44.48
C ASP A 262 -34.99 16.84 45.05
N GLY A 263 -33.73 16.78 44.61
CA GLY A 263 -32.74 15.79 45.04
C GLY A 263 -32.79 14.43 44.32
N HIS A 264 -33.83 14.13 43.56
CA HIS A 264 -34.04 12.83 42.92
C HIS A 264 -33.96 12.94 41.39
N PHE A 265 -33.52 11.86 40.74
CA PHE A 265 -33.44 11.77 39.30
C PHE A 265 -34.72 11.21 38.67
N GLY A 266 -35.08 11.79 37.53
CA GLY A 266 -36.10 11.31 36.60
C GLY A 266 -35.55 11.32 35.18
N LEU A 267 -36.30 10.73 34.24
CA LEU A 267 -35.84 10.52 32.87
C LEU A 267 -36.85 11.05 31.86
N ILE A 268 -36.33 11.72 30.83
CA ILE A 268 -37.09 12.29 29.73
C ILE A 268 -36.60 11.72 28.40
N ASN A 269 -37.50 11.29 27.52
CA ASN A 269 -37.15 10.79 26.18
C ASN A 269 -36.80 11.92 25.20
N ARG A 270 -36.29 11.57 24.01
CA ARG A 270 -35.91 12.54 22.95
C ARG A 270 -37.02 13.50 22.53
N GLN A 271 -38.27 13.04 22.59
CA GLN A 271 -39.45 13.85 22.28
C GLN A 271 -39.81 14.80 23.43
N GLY A 272 -39.09 14.77 24.55
CA GLY A 272 -39.25 15.63 25.71
C GLY A 272 -40.30 15.12 26.70
N GLU A 273 -40.71 13.85 26.64
CA GLU A 273 -41.71 13.21 27.52
C GLU A 273 -41.03 12.60 28.74
N GLN A 274 -41.60 12.84 29.91
CA GLN A 274 -41.15 12.16 31.12
C GLN A 274 -41.54 10.68 31.03
N VAL A 275 -40.54 9.80 31.05
CA VAL A 275 -40.70 8.35 31.03
C VAL A 275 -40.39 7.70 32.38
N LEU A 276 -39.66 8.39 33.27
CA LEU A 276 -39.46 7.99 34.66
C LEU A 276 -39.67 9.16 35.62
N ASP A 277 -40.33 8.88 36.74
CA ASP A 277 -40.58 9.85 37.80
C ASP A 277 -39.30 10.22 38.56
N PHE A 278 -39.32 11.39 39.20
CA PHE A 278 -38.22 11.93 40.01
C PHE A 278 -38.18 11.29 41.40
N VAL A 279 -37.83 9.99 41.45
CA VAL A 279 -37.84 9.18 42.68
C VAL A 279 -36.58 8.31 42.84
N TYR A 280 -35.63 8.41 41.93
CA TYR A 280 -34.42 7.58 41.90
C TYR A 280 -33.22 8.32 42.47
N ASP A 281 -32.35 7.58 43.16
CA ASP A 281 -31.09 8.10 43.68
C ASP A 281 -30.09 8.38 42.54
N ASP A 282 -30.17 7.56 41.48
CA ASP A 282 -29.37 7.71 40.27
C ASP A 282 -30.04 7.00 39.07
N ILE A 283 -29.70 7.47 37.86
CA ILE A 283 -30.04 6.82 36.59
C ILE A 283 -28.77 6.87 35.73
N SER A 284 -28.30 5.73 35.25
CA SER A 284 -27.00 5.64 34.58
C SER A 284 -27.05 4.77 33.32
N ASP A 285 -26.16 5.07 32.40
CA ASP A 285 -25.92 4.26 31.21
C ASP A 285 -24.95 3.12 31.56
N PRO A 286 -25.36 1.84 31.54
CA PRO A 286 -24.47 0.72 31.83
C PRO A 286 -23.48 0.46 30.69
N TYR A 287 -23.66 1.10 29.54
CA TYR A 287 -22.76 1.00 28.41
C TYR A 287 -21.70 2.12 28.53
N GLY A 288 -20.43 1.79 28.28
CA GLY A 288 -19.35 2.78 28.37
C GLY A 288 -19.52 3.93 27.36
N GLN A 289 -18.68 4.97 27.46
CA GLN A 289 -18.77 6.23 26.70
C GLN A 289 -18.98 6.11 25.16
N PHE A 290 -18.63 4.97 24.56
CA PHE A 290 -18.70 4.73 23.12
C PHE A 290 -19.68 3.62 22.72
N ALA A 291 -20.50 3.14 23.65
CA ALA A 291 -21.49 2.11 23.42
C ALA A 291 -22.87 2.59 23.89
N SER A 292 -23.90 2.11 23.23
CA SER A 292 -25.29 2.33 23.61
C SER A 292 -26.02 0.99 23.48
N GLY A 293 -27.01 0.77 24.31
CA GLY A 293 -27.85 -0.42 24.22
C GLY A 293 -29.25 -0.20 24.78
N PRO A 294 -30.05 -1.26 24.85
CA PRO A 294 -31.49 -1.15 25.12
C PRO A 294 -31.86 -0.85 26.59
N PHE A 295 -30.89 -0.79 27.51
CA PHE A 295 -31.14 -0.70 28.95
C PHE A 295 -30.48 0.50 29.62
N LEU A 296 -31.07 0.97 30.72
CA LEU A 296 -30.46 1.88 31.68
C LEU A 296 -30.52 1.26 33.08
N THR A 297 -29.58 1.64 33.94
CA THR A 297 -29.61 1.28 35.35
C THR A 297 -30.32 2.37 36.14
N ILE A 298 -31.13 1.96 37.11
CA ILE A 298 -31.79 2.85 38.07
C ILE A 298 -31.38 2.45 39.49
N ARG A 299 -31.02 3.42 40.33
CA ARG A 299 -30.68 3.18 41.73
C ARG A 299 -31.79 3.71 42.63
N LYS A 300 -32.21 2.89 43.59
CA LYS A 300 -33.15 3.29 44.63
C LYS A 300 -32.85 2.56 45.93
N GLU A 301 -32.69 3.30 47.02
CA GLU A 301 -32.43 2.77 48.37
C GLU A 301 -31.22 1.83 48.41
N GLY A 302 -30.17 2.15 47.63
CA GLY A 302 -28.93 1.37 47.57
C GLY A 302 -29.00 0.09 46.74
N LYS A 303 -30.13 -0.21 46.09
CA LYS A 303 -30.28 -1.34 45.16
C LYS A 303 -30.41 -0.87 43.72
N THR A 304 -29.94 -1.71 42.79
CA THR A 304 -29.96 -1.43 41.36
C THR A 304 -31.11 -2.17 40.69
N GLY A 305 -31.79 -1.50 39.77
CA GLY A 305 -32.79 -2.06 38.86
C GLY A 305 -32.42 -1.74 37.41
N ILE A 306 -33.16 -2.33 36.49
CA ILE A 306 -32.99 -2.18 35.04
C ILE A 306 -34.30 -1.71 34.43
N VAL A 307 -34.21 -0.71 33.57
CA VAL A 307 -35.31 -0.20 32.74
C VAL A 307 -34.89 -0.24 31.29
N ASP A 308 -35.85 -0.35 30.37
CA ASP A 308 -35.58 -0.15 28.95
C ASP A 308 -35.64 1.33 28.55
N MET A 309 -35.27 1.64 27.31
CA MET A 309 -35.25 3.01 26.77
C MET A 309 -36.63 3.68 26.69
N ASN A 310 -37.73 2.93 26.86
CA ASN A 310 -39.09 3.47 26.96
C ASN A 310 -39.52 3.74 28.41
N GLY A 311 -38.65 3.47 29.40
CA GLY A 311 -38.94 3.58 30.82
C GLY A 311 -39.69 2.38 31.40
N ARG A 312 -39.86 1.28 30.67
CA ARG A 312 -40.48 0.07 31.22
C ARG A 312 -39.52 -0.60 32.19
N MET A 313 -40.02 -0.94 33.38
CA MET A 313 -39.29 -1.70 34.39
C MET A 313 -39.00 -3.12 33.88
N VAL A 314 -37.72 -3.46 33.67
CA VAL A 314 -37.27 -4.81 33.30
C VAL A 314 -36.96 -5.62 34.56
N ILE A 315 -36.16 -5.04 35.46
CA ILE A 315 -35.88 -5.62 36.78
C ILE A 315 -36.04 -4.52 37.83
N PRO A 316 -36.97 -4.65 38.80
CA PRO A 316 -37.10 -3.69 39.89
C PRO A 316 -35.81 -3.58 40.72
N PRO A 317 -35.54 -2.42 41.38
CA PRO A 317 -34.39 -2.26 42.28
C PRO A 317 -34.32 -3.37 43.32
N SER A 318 -33.41 -4.31 43.07
CA SER A 318 -33.26 -5.55 43.85
C SER A 318 -31.89 -6.20 43.65
N LEU A 319 -31.15 -5.78 42.63
CA LEU A 319 -29.83 -6.26 42.28
C LEU A 319 -28.75 -5.54 43.09
N ASP A 320 -27.59 -6.17 43.17
CA ASP A 320 -26.38 -5.53 43.66
C ASP A 320 -25.87 -4.50 42.64
N GLU A 321 -24.83 -3.73 42.99
CA GLU A 321 -24.41 -2.56 42.22
C GLU A 321 -23.77 -2.92 40.86
N GLU A 322 -23.11 -4.07 40.77
CA GLU A 322 -22.39 -4.50 39.56
C GLU A 322 -23.34 -5.13 38.53
N ILE A 323 -23.53 -4.42 37.41
CA ILE A 323 -24.35 -4.82 36.27
C ILE A 323 -23.52 -4.75 35.00
N ILE A 324 -23.51 -5.82 34.22
CA ILE A 324 -22.89 -5.85 32.89
C ILE A 324 -23.99 -6.12 31.87
N CYS A 325 -24.19 -5.19 30.94
CA CYS A 325 -25.10 -5.37 29.82
C CYS A 325 -24.30 -5.76 28.56
N SER A 326 -24.69 -6.85 27.91
CA SER A 326 -24.13 -7.31 26.63
C SER A 326 -25.28 -7.62 25.68
N ASP A 327 -25.46 -6.76 24.67
CA ASP A 327 -26.61 -6.79 23.76
C ASP A 327 -27.95 -6.79 24.53
N ASP A 328 -28.78 -7.82 24.31
CA ASP A 328 -30.08 -8.02 24.94
C ASP A 328 -30.00 -8.74 26.30
N TYR A 329 -28.79 -9.00 26.81
CA TYR A 329 -28.56 -9.77 28.02
C TYR A 329 -27.97 -8.92 29.15
N ILE A 330 -28.37 -9.25 30.36
CA ILE A 330 -27.96 -8.57 31.58
C ILE A 330 -27.28 -9.60 32.48
N VAL A 331 -26.02 -9.37 32.82
CA VAL A 331 -25.34 -10.10 33.89
C VAL A 331 -25.45 -9.27 35.15
N ALA A 332 -26.02 -9.85 36.19
CA ALA A 332 -26.24 -9.15 37.45
C ALA A 332 -26.12 -10.09 38.64
N ALA A 333 -25.66 -9.54 39.76
CA ALA A 333 -25.57 -10.26 41.02
C ALA A 333 -26.77 -10.01 41.95
N ARG A 334 -27.12 -11.05 42.72
CA ARG A 334 -27.95 -10.96 43.92
C ARG A 334 -27.22 -11.63 45.08
N ASN A 335 -26.93 -10.87 46.13
CA ASN A 335 -26.15 -11.34 47.27
C ASN A 335 -24.77 -11.90 46.87
N GLY A 336 -24.12 -11.27 45.89
CA GLY A 336 -22.77 -11.64 45.41
C GLY A 336 -22.70 -12.86 44.49
N MET A 337 -23.84 -13.43 44.08
CA MET A 337 -23.89 -14.54 43.12
C MET A 337 -24.55 -14.07 41.80
N TYR A 338 -23.93 -14.42 40.67
CA TYR A 338 -24.27 -13.91 39.34
C TYR A 338 -25.18 -14.84 38.54
N ASN A 339 -26.10 -14.25 37.78
CA ASN A 339 -26.90 -14.92 36.77
C ASN A 339 -26.95 -14.06 35.49
N VAL A 340 -27.39 -14.67 34.38
CA VAL A 340 -27.66 -13.99 33.11
C VAL A 340 -29.17 -13.88 32.94
N PHE A 341 -29.67 -12.68 32.69
CA PHE A 341 -31.07 -12.38 32.45
C PHE A 341 -31.29 -12.01 30.98
N ASP A 342 -32.45 -12.38 30.43
CA ASP A 342 -32.89 -11.90 29.12
C ASP A 342 -33.45 -10.47 29.17
N SER A 343 -33.85 -9.93 28.01
CA SER A 343 -34.43 -8.60 27.86
C SER A 343 -35.79 -8.41 28.53
N ALA A 344 -36.40 -9.49 29.02
CA ALA A 344 -37.59 -9.46 29.86
C ALA A 344 -37.27 -9.55 31.36
N GLY A 345 -35.98 -9.63 31.74
CA GLY A 345 -35.53 -9.75 33.12
C GLY A 345 -35.65 -11.16 33.70
N LYS A 346 -35.82 -12.18 32.85
CA LYS A 346 -35.93 -13.58 33.29
C LYS A 346 -34.54 -14.23 33.38
N PRO A 347 -34.20 -14.90 34.49
CA PRO A 347 -32.93 -15.62 34.61
C PRO A 347 -32.87 -16.80 33.63
N LEU A 348 -31.72 -16.95 32.98
CA LEU A 348 -31.45 -17.96 31.96
C LEU A 348 -30.68 -19.17 32.52
N LEU A 349 -29.97 -19.01 33.64
CA LEU A 349 -29.24 -20.09 34.30
C LEU A 349 -30.04 -20.63 35.48
N LYS A 350 -30.03 -21.96 35.65
CA LYS A 350 -30.75 -22.66 36.74
C LYS A 350 -30.10 -22.47 38.11
N GLU A 351 -28.81 -22.20 38.12
CA GLU A 351 -27.98 -21.98 39.31
C GLU A 351 -27.18 -20.70 39.10
N ASP A 352 -26.80 -20.05 40.21
CA ASP A 352 -25.98 -18.85 40.18
C ASP A 352 -24.49 -19.20 40.28
N TYR A 353 -23.63 -18.35 39.70
CA TYR A 353 -22.19 -18.57 39.61
C TYR A 353 -21.42 -17.52 40.42
N SER A 354 -20.19 -17.85 40.83
CA SER A 354 -19.34 -16.90 41.58
C SER A 354 -18.92 -15.70 40.74
N GLU A 355 -18.87 -15.84 39.42
CA GLU A 355 -18.53 -14.79 38.46
C GLU A 355 -19.04 -15.20 37.08
N ILE A 356 -19.55 -14.23 36.31
CA ILE A 356 -19.96 -14.41 34.92
C ILE A 356 -19.45 -13.22 34.13
N GLU A 357 -18.73 -13.48 33.03
CA GLU A 357 -18.16 -12.42 32.18
C GLU A 357 -18.51 -12.65 30.71
N PRO A 358 -18.82 -11.60 29.92
CA PRO A 358 -19.03 -11.73 28.49
C PRO A 358 -17.71 -12.05 27.76
N LEU A 359 -17.73 -13.10 26.93
CA LEU A 359 -16.67 -13.47 26.02
C LEU A 359 -16.82 -12.71 24.69
N LYS A 360 -15.80 -11.95 24.31
CA LYS A 360 -15.83 -11.10 23.11
C LYS A 360 -15.75 -11.92 21.83
N ILE A 361 -16.84 -12.01 21.08
CA ILE A 361 -16.90 -12.64 19.75
C ILE A 361 -17.24 -11.58 18.71
N THR A 362 -16.39 -11.41 17.70
CA THR A 362 -16.68 -10.49 16.59
C THR A 362 -17.73 -11.08 15.67
N GLY A 363 -18.89 -10.42 15.54
CA GLY A 363 -19.92 -10.76 14.56
C GLY A 363 -20.74 -12.01 14.88
N GLY A 364 -20.72 -12.47 16.15
CA GLY A 364 -21.52 -13.59 16.63
C GLY A 364 -22.34 -13.20 17.86
N ALA A 365 -23.28 -14.08 18.26
CA ALA A 365 -24.03 -13.89 19.50
C ALA A 365 -23.11 -13.90 20.72
N PRO A 366 -23.46 -13.18 21.81
CA PRO A 366 -22.64 -13.11 23.01
C PRO A 366 -22.52 -14.51 23.64
N LEU A 367 -21.32 -14.85 24.11
CA LEU A 367 -21.08 -15.99 24.99
C LEU A 367 -20.70 -15.46 26.37
N PHE A 368 -20.96 -16.25 27.40
CA PHE A 368 -20.61 -15.89 28.77
C PHE A 368 -19.68 -16.95 29.37
N ALA A 369 -18.54 -16.54 29.89
CA ALA A 369 -17.70 -17.39 30.73
C ALA A 369 -18.40 -17.57 32.08
N LEU A 370 -18.50 -18.83 32.52
CA LEU A 370 -19.07 -19.20 33.81
C LEU A 370 -17.95 -19.61 34.73
N LYS A 371 -17.82 -18.99 35.90
CA LYS A 371 -16.81 -19.39 36.89
C LYS A 371 -17.47 -19.96 38.13
N GLN A 372 -17.03 -21.15 38.52
CA GLN A 372 -17.39 -21.77 39.78
C GLN A 372 -16.11 -22.18 40.50
N LYS A 373 -15.84 -21.56 41.66
CA LYS A 373 -14.56 -21.71 42.38
C LYS A 373 -13.38 -21.31 41.46
N ALA A 374 -12.47 -22.23 41.15
CA ALA A 374 -11.29 -22.01 40.32
C ALA A 374 -11.44 -22.56 38.89
N LEU A 375 -12.65 -23.00 38.51
CA LEU A 375 -12.90 -23.61 37.20
C LEU A 375 -13.82 -22.73 36.37
N TYR A 376 -13.56 -22.75 35.06
CA TYR A 376 -14.30 -22.03 34.04
C TYR A 376 -15.05 -23.00 33.11
N GLY A 377 -16.21 -22.54 32.67
CA GLY A 377 -17.04 -23.09 31.62
C GLY A 377 -17.61 -21.95 30.79
N PHE A 378 -18.59 -22.23 29.93
CA PHE A 378 -19.29 -21.17 29.21
C PHE A 378 -20.75 -21.48 28.92
N PHE A 379 -21.50 -20.42 28.67
CA PHE A 379 -22.90 -20.42 28.34
C PHE A 379 -23.15 -19.72 27.01
N ASN A 380 -23.92 -20.39 26.16
CA ASN A 380 -24.50 -19.77 24.97
C ASN A 380 -25.98 -19.45 25.25
N PRO A 381 -26.34 -18.15 25.33
CA PRO A 381 -27.69 -17.73 25.68
C PRO A 381 -28.70 -17.90 24.53
N VAL A 382 -28.24 -18.05 23.29
CA VAL A 382 -29.11 -18.19 22.10
C VAL A 382 -29.69 -19.59 22.01
N ASN A 383 -28.88 -20.61 22.23
CA ASN A 383 -29.31 -22.01 22.19
C ASN A 383 -29.48 -22.65 23.58
N GLY A 384 -29.17 -21.92 24.65
CA GLY A 384 -29.26 -22.38 26.03
C GLY A 384 -28.21 -23.42 26.43
N LYS A 385 -27.17 -23.65 25.62
CA LYS A 385 -26.16 -24.67 25.87
C LYS A 385 -25.17 -24.20 26.93
N ILE A 386 -24.96 -25.06 27.93
CA ILE A 386 -23.97 -24.88 28.99
C ILE A 386 -22.85 -25.91 28.79
N VAL A 387 -21.61 -25.43 28.76
CA VAL A 387 -20.42 -26.24 29.01
C VAL A 387 -20.00 -25.96 30.44
N ALA A 388 -20.23 -26.94 31.32
CA ALA A 388 -20.07 -26.77 32.76
C ALA A 388 -18.62 -26.41 33.15
N PRO A 389 -18.42 -25.65 34.24
CA PRO A 389 -17.08 -25.32 34.73
C PRO A 389 -16.21 -26.55 34.99
N ALA A 390 -15.17 -26.72 34.17
CA ALA A 390 -14.27 -27.88 34.19
C ALA A 390 -12.83 -27.55 33.77
N PHE A 391 -12.54 -26.29 33.43
CA PHE A 391 -11.27 -25.87 32.83
C PHE A 391 -10.56 -24.82 33.69
N HIS A 392 -9.23 -24.74 33.62
CA HIS A 392 -8.50 -23.66 34.31
C HIS A 392 -8.58 -22.34 33.54
N GLU A 393 -8.70 -22.42 32.22
CA GLU A 393 -8.74 -21.24 31.34
C GLU A 393 -9.70 -21.50 30.18
N ILE A 394 -10.30 -20.41 29.71
CA ILE A 394 -11.17 -20.35 28.54
C ILE A 394 -10.85 -19.07 27.77
N ASP A 395 -10.76 -19.15 26.44
CA ASP A 395 -10.52 -17.99 25.58
C ASP A 395 -11.23 -18.12 24.23
N VAL A 396 -11.58 -16.99 23.62
CA VAL A 396 -12.14 -16.92 22.26
C VAL A 396 -11.04 -16.57 21.28
N ILE A 397 -10.83 -17.44 20.30
CA ILE A 397 -9.78 -17.27 19.31
C ILE A 397 -10.14 -16.10 18.38
N SER A 398 -9.25 -15.09 18.30
CA SER A 398 -9.50 -13.85 17.55
C SER A 398 -9.06 -13.87 16.08
N SER A 399 -8.25 -14.85 15.67
CA SER A 399 -7.63 -14.91 14.34
C SER A 399 -7.43 -16.33 13.83
N GLY A 400 -7.06 -16.47 12.54
CA GLY A 400 -6.84 -17.77 11.91
C GLY A 400 -8.12 -18.55 11.61
N LYS A 401 -7.97 -19.82 11.20
CA LYS A 401 -9.11 -20.68 10.81
C LYS A 401 -10.04 -21.03 11.96
N SER A 402 -9.55 -20.96 13.19
CA SER A 402 -10.35 -21.21 14.40
C SER A 402 -11.00 -19.94 14.97
N LYS A 403 -10.97 -18.81 14.24
CA LYS A 403 -11.56 -17.55 14.69
C LYS A 403 -13.01 -17.74 15.15
N GLY A 404 -13.33 -17.20 16.32
CA GLY A 404 -14.65 -17.29 16.94
C GLY A 404 -14.92 -18.59 17.68
N MET A 405 -14.01 -19.57 17.65
CA MET A 405 -14.12 -20.80 18.46
C MET A 405 -13.61 -20.55 19.88
N VAL A 406 -14.05 -21.40 20.81
CA VAL A 406 -13.70 -21.35 22.23
C VAL A 406 -12.61 -22.37 22.52
N GLN A 407 -11.41 -21.89 22.86
CA GLN A 407 -10.32 -22.72 23.36
C GLN A 407 -10.46 -22.90 24.86
N VAL A 408 -10.20 -24.10 25.36
CA VAL A 408 -10.14 -24.40 26.79
C VAL A 408 -8.83 -25.08 27.15
N THR A 409 -8.33 -24.80 28.35
CA THR A 409 -7.09 -25.40 28.86
C THR A 409 -7.29 -26.04 30.22
N TYR A 410 -6.76 -27.26 30.39
CA TYR A 410 -6.69 -27.93 31.68
C TYR A 410 -5.39 -28.71 31.79
N GLN A 411 -4.60 -28.47 32.85
CA GLN A 411 -3.32 -29.14 33.10
C GLN A 411 -2.35 -29.17 31.89
N GLY A 412 -2.26 -28.06 31.14
CA GLY A 412 -1.40 -27.94 29.95
C GLY A 412 -1.90 -28.71 28.72
N LYS A 413 -3.14 -29.22 28.75
CA LYS A 413 -3.83 -29.80 27.60
C LYS A 413 -4.85 -28.82 27.06
N SER A 414 -4.94 -28.77 25.73
CA SER A 414 -5.82 -27.87 24.98
C SER A 414 -7.02 -28.64 24.43
N GLY A 415 -8.19 -28.02 24.52
CA GLY A 415 -9.44 -28.47 23.89
C GLY A 415 -10.06 -27.33 23.09
N LEU A 416 -10.96 -27.68 22.17
CA LEU A 416 -11.60 -26.72 21.27
C LEU A 416 -13.09 -27.00 21.16
N TYR A 417 -13.89 -25.95 21.26
CA TYR A 417 -15.35 -25.98 21.15
C TYR A 417 -15.82 -24.94 20.14
N ARG A 418 -16.91 -25.26 19.42
CA ARG A 418 -17.66 -24.24 18.70
C ARG A 418 -18.50 -23.40 19.68
N PRO A 419 -18.90 -22.17 19.32
CA PRO A 419 -19.78 -21.33 20.14
C PRO A 419 -21.10 -21.98 20.55
N ASP A 420 -21.62 -22.91 19.75
CA ASP A 420 -22.84 -23.65 20.07
C ASP A 420 -22.68 -24.66 21.22
N GLY A 421 -21.45 -24.84 21.73
CA GLY A 421 -21.08 -25.79 22.78
C GLY A 421 -20.70 -27.18 22.27
N SER A 422 -20.61 -27.40 20.96
CA SER A 422 -20.12 -28.67 20.40
C SER A 422 -18.60 -28.78 20.52
N GLN A 423 -18.13 -29.89 21.09
CA GLN A 423 -16.70 -30.18 21.22
C GLN A 423 -16.12 -30.65 19.90
N LEU A 424 -15.07 -29.96 19.45
CA LEU A 424 -14.24 -30.28 18.29
C LEU A 424 -12.99 -31.08 18.67
N LEU A 425 -12.28 -30.65 19.72
CA LEU A 425 -11.04 -31.27 20.15
C LEU A 425 -11.11 -31.62 21.65
N PRO A 426 -10.87 -32.90 22.05
CA PRO A 426 -10.80 -33.28 23.45
C PRO A 426 -9.52 -32.79 24.14
N LEU A 427 -9.56 -32.67 25.47
CA LEU A 427 -8.43 -32.29 26.32
C LEU A 427 -7.35 -33.39 26.42
N LYS A 428 -6.69 -33.69 25.31
CA LYS A 428 -5.65 -34.73 25.20
C LYS A 428 -4.30 -34.16 24.72
N TYR A 429 -4.35 -33.13 23.89
CA TYR A 429 -3.21 -32.63 23.12
C TYR A 429 -2.59 -31.40 23.80
N SER A 430 -1.28 -31.19 23.66
CA SER A 430 -0.61 -29.99 24.18
C SER A 430 -0.86 -28.77 23.29
N SER A 431 -0.91 -28.98 21.98
CA SER A 431 -1.21 -27.94 20.98
C SER A 431 -1.89 -28.53 19.76
N TYR A 432 -2.46 -27.67 18.91
CA TYR A 432 -3.11 -28.06 17.67
C TYR A 432 -3.06 -26.93 16.62
N GLU A 433 -3.28 -27.29 15.36
CA GLU A 433 -3.50 -26.38 14.22
C GLU A 433 -4.65 -26.91 13.38
N LEU A 434 -5.67 -26.09 13.11
CA LEU A 434 -6.79 -26.46 12.25
C LEU A 434 -6.36 -26.38 10.77
N LEU A 435 -6.26 -27.52 10.09
CA LEU A 435 -5.80 -27.60 8.70
C LEU A 435 -6.93 -27.29 7.71
N ASN A 436 -8.14 -27.78 7.99
CA ASN A 436 -9.40 -27.48 7.28
C ASN A 436 -10.57 -27.52 8.28
N ASP A 437 -11.83 -27.60 7.83
CA ASP A 437 -12.99 -27.47 8.72
C ASP A 437 -13.14 -28.57 9.79
N HIS A 438 -12.42 -29.69 9.67
CA HIS A 438 -12.53 -30.81 10.61
C HIS A 438 -11.21 -31.54 10.91
N VAL A 439 -10.17 -31.41 10.08
CA VAL A 439 -8.86 -32.03 10.30
C VAL A 439 -7.95 -31.08 11.06
N LEU A 440 -7.45 -31.55 12.20
CA LEU A 440 -6.49 -30.85 13.03
C LEU A 440 -5.14 -31.58 13.00
N MET A 441 -4.06 -30.83 12.86
CA MET A 441 -2.74 -31.29 13.24
C MET A 441 -2.61 -31.13 14.75
N VAL A 442 -2.26 -32.19 15.46
CA VAL A 442 -2.28 -32.23 16.93
C VAL A 442 -0.94 -32.69 17.48
N THR A 443 -0.50 -32.11 18.59
CA THR A 443 0.79 -32.43 19.20
C THR A 443 0.60 -32.99 20.62
N THR A 444 1.44 -33.96 20.96
CA THR A 444 1.59 -34.51 22.30
C THR A 444 3.08 -34.55 22.66
N GLY A 445 3.42 -35.00 23.88
CA GLY A 445 4.82 -35.25 24.24
C GLY A 445 5.50 -36.34 23.41
N ALA A 446 4.74 -37.20 22.71
CA ALA A 446 5.27 -38.26 21.87
C ALA A 446 5.53 -37.83 20.41
N GLY A 447 4.99 -36.68 19.99
CA GLY A 447 5.10 -36.20 18.60
C GLY A 447 3.83 -35.52 18.11
N THR A 448 3.77 -35.35 16.79
CA THR A 448 2.69 -34.67 16.06
C THR A 448 1.93 -35.70 15.20
N GLY A 449 0.61 -35.55 15.13
CA GLY A 449 -0.32 -36.42 14.41
C GLY A 449 -1.48 -35.65 13.77
N LEU A 450 -2.46 -36.36 13.23
CA LEU A 450 -3.67 -35.81 12.64
C LEU A 450 -4.90 -36.34 13.36
N PHE A 451 -5.87 -35.48 13.58
CA PHE A 451 -7.13 -35.78 14.26
C PHE A 451 -8.30 -35.28 13.41
N ASP A 452 -9.34 -36.10 13.26
CA ASP A 452 -10.58 -35.72 12.59
C ASP A 452 -11.65 -35.39 13.64
N ALA A 453 -12.11 -34.14 13.67
CA ALA A 453 -13.14 -33.69 14.58
C ALA A 453 -14.55 -34.19 14.24
N ASN A 454 -14.79 -34.66 13.01
CA ASN A 454 -16.08 -35.23 12.64
C ASN A 454 -16.25 -36.64 13.21
N THR A 455 -15.23 -37.49 13.07
CA THR A 455 -15.24 -38.86 13.61
C THR A 455 -14.77 -38.91 15.06
N ARG A 456 -14.04 -37.89 15.52
CA ARG A 456 -13.35 -37.79 16.82
C ARG A 456 -12.25 -38.82 17.01
N GLU A 457 -11.58 -39.19 15.92
CA GLU A 457 -10.52 -40.18 15.90
C GLU A 457 -9.20 -39.61 15.36
N GLU A 458 -8.08 -40.20 15.77
CA GLU A 458 -6.77 -39.88 15.19
C GLU A 458 -6.66 -40.52 13.81
N ILE A 459 -6.54 -39.70 12.77
CA ILE A 459 -6.23 -40.14 11.41
C ILE A 459 -4.79 -40.69 11.38
N ILE A 460 -3.87 -39.95 12.00
CA ILE A 460 -2.48 -40.34 12.19
C ILE A 460 -2.16 -40.16 13.68
N PRO A 461 -1.76 -41.22 14.40
CA PRO A 461 -1.33 -41.09 15.79
C PRO A 461 -0.19 -40.09 15.95
N ALA A 462 -0.18 -39.36 17.07
CA ALA A 462 0.82 -38.32 17.33
C ALA A 462 2.22 -38.90 17.61
N LYS A 463 2.92 -39.30 16.53
CA LYS A 463 4.18 -40.07 16.57
C LYS A 463 5.33 -39.43 15.78
N PHE A 464 5.05 -38.50 14.87
CA PHE A 464 6.10 -37.89 14.05
C PHE A 464 6.76 -36.75 14.81
N LYS A 465 8.07 -36.58 14.66
CA LYS A 465 8.81 -35.51 15.35
C LYS A 465 8.29 -34.14 14.95
N TYR A 466 8.11 -33.94 13.64
CA TYR A 466 7.51 -32.73 13.07
C TYR A 466 6.60 -33.08 11.89
N MET A 467 5.55 -32.29 11.71
CA MET A 467 4.73 -32.27 10.50
C MET A 467 4.49 -30.82 10.08
N SER A 468 4.54 -30.55 8.77
CA SER A 468 4.35 -29.21 8.23
C SER A 468 3.66 -29.24 6.87
N ARG A 469 2.87 -28.19 6.58
CA ARG A 469 2.20 -28.04 5.28
C ARG A 469 3.19 -27.64 4.19
N LEU A 470 3.00 -28.16 2.99
CA LEU A 470 3.74 -27.70 1.82
C LEU A 470 3.11 -26.42 1.25
N SER A 471 3.96 -25.45 0.88
CA SER A 471 3.50 -24.15 0.36
C SER A 471 2.76 -24.23 -0.97
N GLN A 472 3.04 -25.25 -1.77
CA GLN A 472 2.44 -25.43 -3.11
C GLN A 472 1.09 -26.16 -3.06
N ASP A 473 0.78 -26.89 -1.99
CA ASP A 473 -0.48 -27.60 -1.80
C ASP A 473 -0.80 -27.78 -0.30
N SER A 474 -1.86 -27.12 0.15
CA SER A 474 -2.30 -27.14 1.56
C SER A 474 -2.83 -28.49 2.05
N THR A 475 -3.06 -29.44 1.16
CA THR A 475 -3.51 -30.81 1.47
C THR A 475 -2.35 -31.78 1.65
N LEU A 476 -1.13 -31.37 1.36
CA LEU A 476 0.09 -32.17 1.50
C LEU A 476 0.90 -31.73 2.71
N LEU A 477 1.41 -32.73 3.42
CA LEU A 477 2.19 -32.60 4.62
C LEU A 477 3.56 -33.25 4.42
N SER A 478 4.61 -32.48 4.66
CA SER A 478 5.93 -33.05 4.91
C SER A 478 6.00 -33.51 6.36
N VAL A 479 6.46 -34.74 6.56
CA VAL A 479 6.67 -35.31 7.89
C VAL A 479 8.15 -35.57 8.12
N THR A 480 8.60 -35.41 9.35
CA THR A 480 9.98 -35.71 9.76
C THR A 480 9.97 -36.79 10.83
N SER A 481 10.79 -37.82 10.59
CA SER A 481 11.13 -38.89 11.54
C SER A 481 12.65 -38.94 11.70
N GLU A 482 13.13 -39.87 12.52
CA GLU A 482 14.56 -40.19 12.64
C GLU A 482 14.81 -41.61 12.13
N ASN A 483 15.96 -41.83 11.50
CA ASN A 483 16.45 -43.17 11.15
C ASN A 483 17.11 -43.84 12.38
N GLU A 484 17.62 -45.06 12.23
CA GLU A 484 18.30 -45.81 13.30
C GLU A 484 19.55 -45.09 13.87
N SER A 485 20.14 -44.17 13.11
CA SER A 485 21.29 -43.36 13.52
C SER A 485 20.91 -42.02 14.14
N GLY A 486 19.61 -41.68 14.22
CA GLY A 486 19.11 -40.41 14.73
C GLY A 486 19.07 -39.27 13.71
N ASP A 487 19.41 -39.53 12.45
CA ASP A 487 19.36 -38.51 11.40
C ASP A 487 17.93 -38.27 10.91
N PRO A 488 17.57 -37.02 10.56
CA PRO A 488 16.24 -36.69 10.08
C PRO A 488 15.98 -37.33 8.72
N VAL A 489 14.83 -38.00 8.61
CA VAL A 489 14.30 -38.55 7.37
C VAL A 489 12.90 -38.00 7.11
N TYR A 490 12.62 -37.75 5.84
CA TYR A 490 11.44 -37.03 5.37
C TYR A 490 10.49 -37.97 4.64
N GLY A 491 9.20 -37.78 4.88
CA GLY A 491 8.12 -38.44 4.17
C GLY A 491 7.08 -37.43 3.68
N LEU A 492 6.14 -37.91 2.88
CA LEU A 492 5.06 -37.11 2.32
C LEU A 492 3.71 -37.79 2.58
N TYR A 493 2.79 -37.06 3.18
CA TYR A 493 1.44 -37.54 3.52
C TYR A 493 0.39 -36.57 2.99
N HIS A 494 -0.79 -37.08 2.68
CA HIS A 494 -1.97 -36.26 2.46
C HIS A 494 -2.71 -36.06 3.81
N ILE A 495 -3.42 -34.94 3.98
CA ILE A 495 -4.20 -34.63 5.20
C ILE A 495 -5.29 -35.68 5.53
N SER A 496 -5.65 -36.53 4.57
CA SER A 496 -6.55 -37.68 4.81
C SER A 496 -5.86 -38.87 5.50
N GLY A 497 -4.57 -38.77 5.83
CA GLY A 497 -3.78 -39.87 6.39
C GLY A 497 -3.10 -40.77 5.37
N LYS A 498 -3.35 -40.57 4.07
CA LYS A 498 -2.73 -41.38 3.02
C LYS A 498 -1.23 -41.10 2.97
N GLU A 499 -0.43 -42.13 3.21
CA GLU A 499 1.01 -42.10 2.96
C GLU A 499 1.28 -42.06 1.44
N LEU A 500 2.02 -41.05 0.99
CA LEU A 500 2.42 -40.89 -0.40
C LEU A 500 3.88 -41.28 -0.61
N ALA A 501 4.73 -40.98 0.38
CA ALA A 501 6.10 -41.47 0.49
C ALA A 501 6.45 -41.71 1.97
N PRO A 502 6.98 -42.89 2.34
CA PRO A 502 7.37 -43.17 3.72
C PRO A 502 8.52 -42.25 4.17
N PRO A 503 8.65 -41.97 5.48
CA PRO A 503 9.70 -41.13 6.02
C PRO A 503 11.05 -41.85 6.08
N VAL A 504 11.64 -42.13 4.92
CA VAL A 504 12.92 -42.83 4.76
C VAL A 504 13.89 -42.09 3.84
N TYR A 505 13.50 -40.92 3.34
CA TYR A 505 14.27 -40.13 2.37
C TYR A 505 15.07 -39.05 3.10
N THR A 506 16.30 -38.82 2.67
CA THR A 506 17.14 -37.73 3.20
C THR A 506 16.77 -36.37 2.60
N TYR A 507 16.09 -36.36 1.45
CA TYR A 507 15.62 -35.14 0.80
C TYR A 507 14.41 -35.41 -0.09
N ILE A 508 13.44 -34.48 -0.09
CA ILE A 508 12.25 -34.49 -0.95
C ILE A 508 12.12 -33.11 -1.58
N SER A 509 12.00 -33.03 -2.91
CA SER A 509 11.86 -31.77 -3.65
C SER A 509 10.73 -31.85 -4.67
N ALA A 510 9.86 -30.84 -4.68
CA ALA A 510 8.86 -30.69 -5.72
C ALA A 510 9.53 -30.38 -7.07
N LEU A 511 9.10 -31.05 -8.14
CA LEU A 511 9.53 -30.77 -9.52
C LEU A 511 8.45 -30.00 -10.30
N ASN A 512 7.19 -30.31 -10.00
CA ASN A 512 5.98 -29.65 -10.46
C ASN A 512 4.86 -30.00 -9.47
N GLN A 513 3.61 -29.62 -9.75
CA GLN A 513 2.45 -29.92 -8.89
C GLN A 513 2.11 -31.40 -8.75
N GLU A 514 2.66 -32.27 -9.60
CA GLU A 514 2.31 -33.69 -9.71
C GLU A 514 3.48 -34.62 -9.35
N HIS A 515 4.73 -34.14 -9.43
CA HIS A 515 5.93 -34.97 -9.32
C HIS A 515 6.93 -34.44 -8.30
N TYR A 516 7.48 -35.36 -7.51
CA TYR A 516 8.46 -35.08 -6.47
C TYR A 516 9.69 -35.95 -6.65
N LEU A 517 10.87 -35.34 -6.60
CA LEU A 517 12.15 -36.04 -6.50
C LEU A 517 12.35 -36.48 -5.05
N LEU A 518 12.57 -37.77 -4.87
CA LEU A 518 12.87 -38.40 -3.59
C LEU A 518 14.32 -38.88 -3.61
N THR A 519 15.10 -38.50 -2.61
CA THR A 519 16.49 -38.92 -2.47
C THR A 519 16.68 -39.67 -1.16
N LYS A 520 17.24 -40.87 -1.23
CA LYS A 520 17.66 -41.68 -0.08
C LYS A 520 19.13 -41.99 -0.24
N GLU A 521 19.96 -41.30 0.53
CA GLU A 521 21.43 -41.37 0.42
C GLU A 521 21.88 -41.06 -1.03
N LYS A 522 22.41 -42.05 -1.76
CA LYS A 522 22.85 -41.94 -3.17
C LYS A 522 21.83 -42.49 -4.18
N THR A 523 20.63 -42.85 -3.73
CA THR A 523 19.58 -43.39 -4.59
C THR A 523 18.48 -42.36 -4.79
N HIS A 524 17.94 -42.31 -6.00
CA HIS A 524 16.93 -41.33 -6.39
C HIS A 524 15.69 -42.03 -6.95
N ALA A 525 14.53 -41.45 -6.70
CA ALA A 525 13.26 -41.89 -7.23
C ALA A 525 12.35 -40.70 -7.51
N VAL A 526 11.35 -40.91 -8.35
CA VAL A 526 10.28 -39.93 -8.59
C VAL A 526 8.96 -40.48 -8.09
N LEU A 527 8.26 -39.69 -7.28
CA LEU A 527 6.86 -39.90 -6.92
C LEU A 527 5.96 -39.16 -7.92
N SER A 528 4.94 -39.83 -8.46
CA SER A 528 3.78 -39.21 -9.10
C SER A 528 2.58 -39.24 -8.14
N LEU A 529 1.96 -38.09 -7.89
CA LEU A 529 0.85 -37.96 -6.95
C LEU A 529 -0.44 -38.63 -7.47
N SER A 530 -0.76 -38.46 -8.74
CA SER A 530 -1.98 -38.99 -9.36
C SER A 530 -1.98 -40.52 -9.43
N THR A 531 -0.80 -41.14 -9.60
CA THR A 531 -0.66 -42.60 -9.63
C THR A 531 -0.26 -43.19 -8.28
N GLY A 532 0.33 -42.40 -7.37
CA GLY A 532 0.95 -42.87 -6.13
C GLY A 532 2.17 -43.76 -6.34
N LYS A 533 2.72 -43.82 -7.56
CA LYS A 533 3.87 -44.68 -7.88
C LYS A 533 5.17 -43.96 -7.59
N ILE A 534 6.10 -44.68 -6.95
CA ILE A 534 7.49 -44.28 -6.77
C ILE A 534 8.34 -45.09 -7.76
N ALA A 535 8.92 -44.42 -8.74
CA ALA A 535 9.79 -45.03 -9.75
C ALA A 535 11.25 -44.72 -9.44
N ALA A 536 12.07 -45.76 -9.20
CA ALA A 536 13.51 -45.60 -9.01
C ALA A 536 14.17 -45.11 -10.31
N LEU A 537 15.13 -44.19 -10.15
CA LEU A 537 15.94 -43.68 -11.25
C LEU A 537 17.27 -44.45 -11.29
N PRO A 538 17.66 -45.04 -12.43
CA PRO A 538 18.88 -45.84 -12.56
C PRO A 538 20.13 -44.96 -12.75
N TYR A 539 20.22 -43.87 -11.99
CA TYR A 539 21.24 -42.82 -12.12
C TYR A 539 21.90 -42.56 -10.77
N THR A 540 23.21 -42.33 -10.78
CA THR A 540 24.01 -42.09 -9.57
C THR A 540 23.76 -40.70 -8.99
N ASP A 541 23.52 -39.71 -9.85
CA ASP A 541 23.28 -38.32 -9.46
C ASP A 541 22.08 -37.78 -10.21
N VAL A 542 21.16 -37.16 -9.47
CA VAL A 542 19.93 -36.56 -10.01
C VAL A 542 19.70 -35.21 -9.36
N VAL A 543 19.58 -34.16 -10.18
CA VAL A 543 19.30 -32.80 -9.72
C VAL A 543 18.15 -32.18 -10.52
N PRO A 544 17.27 -31.36 -9.89
CA PRO A 544 16.28 -30.59 -10.61
C PRO A 544 16.92 -29.65 -11.63
N ALA A 545 16.43 -29.63 -12.88
CA ALA A 545 16.93 -28.70 -13.91
C ALA A 545 16.31 -27.29 -13.81
N HIS A 546 15.42 -27.07 -12.82
CA HIS A 546 14.64 -25.85 -12.62
C HIS A 546 13.82 -25.39 -13.84
N ALA A 547 13.61 -26.29 -14.80
CA ALA A 547 12.53 -26.24 -15.78
C ALA A 547 11.51 -27.30 -15.41
N ALA A 548 10.22 -26.96 -15.46
CA ALA A 548 9.15 -27.89 -15.13
C ALA A 548 9.34 -29.22 -15.87
N ASN A 549 9.22 -30.32 -15.11
CA ASN A 549 9.33 -31.70 -15.61
C ASN A 549 10.74 -32.18 -15.97
N LEU A 550 11.79 -31.37 -15.82
CA LEU A 550 13.14 -31.76 -16.21
C LEU A 550 14.07 -32.02 -15.03
N LEU A 551 14.80 -33.12 -15.12
CA LEU A 551 15.92 -33.48 -14.26
C LEU A 551 17.19 -33.52 -15.10
N VAL A 552 18.32 -33.14 -14.50
CA VAL A 552 19.63 -33.56 -14.98
C VAL A 552 19.98 -34.84 -14.25
N VAL A 553 20.22 -35.91 -15.01
CA VAL A 553 20.54 -37.24 -14.49
C VAL A 553 21.92 -37.69 -14.97
N SER A 554 22.67 -38.42 -14.16
CA SER A 554 24.04 -38.86 -14.46
C SER A 554 24.30 -40.30 -14.03
N ASP A 555 25.15 -41.03 -14.75
CA ASP A 555 25.65 -42.36 -14.36
C ASP A 555 27.09 -42.31 -13.78
N GLY A 556 27.60 -41.11 -13.54
CA GLY A 556 28.98 -40.85 -13.08
C GLY A 556 30.01 -40.75 -14.21
N ARG A 557 29.61 -40.98 -15.47
CA ARG A 557 30.45 -40.78 -16.67
C ARG A 557 29.82 -39.77 -17.63
N GLN A 558 28.51 -39.88 -17.82
CA GLN A 558 27.72 -39.07 -18.73
C GLN A 558 26.46 -38.56 -18.02
N SER A 559 25.93 -37.44 -18.51
CA SER A 559 24.70 -36.83 -18.04
C SER A 559 23.70 -36.64 -19.18
N TRP A 560 22.41 -36.62 -18.83
CA TRP A 560 21.29 -36.42 -19.75
C TRP A 560 20.26 -35.46 -19.16
N LEU A 561 19.46 -34.86 -20.04
CA LEU A 561 18.15 -34.33 -19.65
C LEU A 561 17.13 -35.45 -19.65
N TRP A 562 16.45 -35.58 -18.54
CA TRP A 562 15.41 -36.57 -18.34
C TRP A 562 14.09 -35.87 -18.06
N ASN A 563 13.06 -36.23 -18.82
CA ASN A 563 11.72 -35.67 -18.67
C ASN A 563 10.89 -36.61 -17.80
N VAL A 564 10.39 -36.06 -16.70
CA VAL A 564 9.66 -36.78 -15.67
C VAL A 564 8.28 -37.26 -16.15
N VAL A 565 7.63 -36.48 -17.01
CA VAL A 565 6.31 -36.82 -17.56
C VAL A 565 6.45 -37.87 -18.66
N GLU A 566 7.47 -37.74 -19.53
CA GLU A 566 7.72 -38.71 -20.60
C GLU A 566 8.46 -39.96 -20.11
N ASN A 567 8.98 -39.95 -18.88
CA ASN A 567 9.73 -41.03 -18.24
C ASN A 567 10.90 -41.55 -19.09
N LYS A 568 11.62 -40.65 -19.78
CA LYS A 568 12.76 -40.98 -20.65
C LYS A 568 13.74 -39.83 -20.76
N THR A 569 14.94 -40.13 -21.24
CA THR A 569 15.88 -39.10 -21.67
C THR A 569 15.35 -38.38 -22.91
N VAL A 570 15.47 -37.06 -22.92
CA VAL A 570 15.05 -36.19 -24.04
C VAL A 570 16.25 -35.59 -24.77
N SER A 571 17.47 -35.84 -24.30
CA SER A 571 18.70 -35.39 -24.91
C SER A 571 19.68 -36.53 -25.22
N PRO A 572 20.64 -36.33 -26.15
CA PRO A 572 21.84 -37.16 -26.22
C PRO A 572 22.67 -37.09 -24.91
N PRO A 573 23.58 -38.07 -24.67
CA PRO A 573 24.51 -38.00 -23.53
C PRO A 573 25.49 -36.83 -23.66
N PHE A 574 25.84 -36.26 -22.51
CA PHE A 574 26.85 -35.22 -22.36
C PHE A 574 27.95 -35.69 -21.40
N PRO A 575 29.23 -35.42 -21.67
CA PRO A 575 30.29 -35.73 -20.72
C PRO A 575 30.10 -34.88 -19.45
N MET A 576 30.41 -35.43 -18.28
CA MET A 576 30.43 -34.63 -17.06
C MET A 576 31.52 -33.56 -17.12
N VAL A 577 31.27 -32.38 -16.54
CA VAL A 577 32.27 -31.31 -16.43
C VAL A 577 33.06 -31.49 -15.14
N ARG A 578 34.38 -31.59 -15.26
CA ARG A 578 35.32 -31.63 -14.12
C ARG A 578 35.86 -30.22 -13.90
N LYS A 579 35.70 -29.67 -12.69
CA LYS A 579 36.16 -28.30 -12.37
C LYS A 579 37.57 -28.20 -11.78
N TYR A 580 38.14 -29.29 -11.28
CA TYR A 580 39.46 -29.29 -10.63
C TYR A 580 40.34 -30.45 -11.13
N GLU A 581 41.66 -30.26 -11.09
CA GLU A 581 42.67 -31.25 -11.52
C GLU A 581 42.73 -32.48 -10.61
N ASP A 582 42.17 -32.41 -9.39
CA ASP A 582 42.16 -33.48 -8.39
C ASP A 582 40.88 -34.35 -8.42
N ASP A 583 40.06 -34.23 -9.46
CA ASP A 583 38.81 -34.98 -9.65
C ASP A 583 37.73 -34.76 -8.55
N THR A 584 37.85 -33.72 -7.73
CA THR A 584 36.98 -33.57 -6.54
C THR A 584 35.60 -32.95 -6.80
N VAL A 585 35.38 -32.27 -7.92
CA VAL A 585 34.06 -31.66 -8.23
C VAL A 585 33.62 -31.93 -9.67
N LEU A 586 32.58 -32.75 -9.79
CA LEU A 586 31.78 -32.94 -10.99
C LEU A 586 30.60 -31.96 -10.94
N THR A 587 30.51 -31.04 -11.91
CA THR A 587 29.32 -30.17 -12.05
C THR A 587 28.46 -30.61 -13.23
N SER A 588 27.16 -30.34 -13.14
CA SER A 588 26.23 -30.54 -14.25
C SER A 588 26.75 -29.84 -15.51
N PRO A 589 26.86 -30.52 -16.68
CA PRO A 589 27.19 -29.87 -17.95
C PRO A 589 26.10 -28.91 -18.43
N ILE A 590 24.95 -28.89 -17.76
CA ILE A 590 23.78 -28.08 -18.10
C ILE A 590 23.53 -27.09 -16.97
N GLY A 591 23.47 -25.81 -17.32
CA GLY A 591 23.08 -24.74 -16.39
C GLY A 591 21.60 -24.73 -16.07
N THR A 592 21.16 -23.77 -15.27
CA THR A 592 19.75 -23.53 -14.97
C THR A 592 19.00 -23.11 -16.24
N PHE A 593 17.83 -23.69 -16.47
CA PHE A 593 16.97 -23.25 -17.57
C PHE A 593 16.36 -21.87 -17.32
N ALA A 594 16.43 -21.00 -18.32
CA ALA A 594 15.70 -19.74 -18.38
C ALA A 594 15.28 -19.45 -19.83
N PHE A 595 14.13 -18.81 -20.03
CA PHE A 595 13.58 -18.50 -21.36
C PHE A 595 13.51 -19.72 -22.30
N GLY A 596 13.29 -20.92 -21.75
CA GLY A 596 13.18 -22.18 -22.50
C GLY A 596 14.50 -22.81 -22.93
N VAL A 597 15.64 -22.26 -22.51
CA VAL A 597 16.98 -22.75 -22.85
C VAL A 597 17.93 -22.78 -21.65
N ALA A 598 19.02 -23.52 -21.74
CA ALA A 598 20.11 -23.55 -20.77
C ALA A 598 21.47 -23.57 -21.49
N LEU A 599 22.50 -23.08 -20.83
CA LEU A 599 23.89 -23.24 -21.29
C LEU A 599 24.29 -24.71 -21.19
N LEU A 600 24.95 -25.22 -22.24
CA LEU A 600 25.45 -26.58 -22.32
C LEU A 600 26.96 -26.55 -22.55
N GLU A 601 27.71 -27.23 -21.68
CA GLU A 601 29.15 -27.39 -21.80
C GLU A 601 29.51 -28.83 -22.22
N LYS A 602 30.39 -28.98 -23.22
CA LYS A 602 30.99 -30.26 -23.62
C LYS A 602 32.47 -30.06 -23.91
N ASN A 603 33.34 -30.80 -23.22
CA ASN A 603 34.79 -30.80 -23.45
C ASN A 603 35.41 -29.37 -23.47
N GLY A 604 34.97 -28.50 -22.56
CA GLY A 604 35.43 -27.10 -22.49
C GLY A 604 34.90 -26.18 -23.60
N LYS A 605 33.96 -26.65 -24.42
CA LYS A 605 33.20 -25.83 -25.38
C LYS A 605 31.78 -25.61 -24.89
N MET A 606 31.21 -24.48 -25.26
CA MET A 606 29.91 -24.01 -24.82
C MET A 606 28.94 -23.92 -25.99
N GLY A 607 27.67 -24.19 -25.73
CA GLY A 607 26.54 -24.03 -26.63
C GLY A 607 25.24 -23.87 -25.82
N VAL A 608 24.10 -24.09 -26.46
CA VAL A 608 22.79 -23.87 -25.84
C VAL A 608 21.85 -25.01 -26.19
N ILE A 609 21.15 -25.51 -25.18
CA ILE A 609 20.16 -26.57 -25.28
C ILE A 609 18.79 -26.05 -24.87
N ASN A 610 17.74 -26.49 -25.55
CA ASN A 610 16.36 -26.18 -25.17
C ASN A 610 15.76 -27.26 -24.26
N THR A 611 14.54 -27.02 -23.75
CA THR A 611 13.83 -27.96 -22.88
C THR A 611 13.45 -29.28 -23.55
N SER A 612 13.48 -29.36 -24.88
CA SER A 612 13.29 -30.60 -25.63
C SER A 612 14.59 -31.40 -25.82
N GLY A 613 15.68 -30.98 -25.18
CA GLY A 613 16.99 -31.64 -25.27
C GLY A 613 17.72 -31.45 -26.60
N LYS A 614 17.28 -30.51 -27.45
CA LYS A 614 17.92 -30.17 -28.72
C LYS A 614 18.93 -29.05 -28.53
N GLU A 615 20.13 -29.23 -29.09
CA GLU A 615 21.09 -28.15 -29.27
C GLU A 615 20.54 -27.11 -30.24
N VAL A 616 20.18 -25.94 -29.72
CA VAL A 616 19.75 -24.78 -30.52
C VAL A 616 20.94 -23.91 -30.91
N VAL A 617 22.02 -23.94 -30.13
CA VAL A 617 23.33 -23.38 -30.50
C VAL A 617 24.39 -24.48 -30.39
N PRO A 618 25.12 -24.80 -31.48
CA PRO A 618 26.13 -25.86 -31.46
C PRO A 618 27.21 -25.63 -30.40
N VAL A 619 27.67 -26.71 -29.77
CA VAL A 619 28.70 -26.66 -28.72
C VAL A 619 30.11 -26.55 -29.32
N ILE A 620 30.42 -25.40 -29.89
CA ILE A 620 31.70 -25.11 -30.58
C ILE A 620 32.38 -23.82 -30.07
N TYR A 621 31.75 -23.09 -29.17
CA TYR A 621 32.22 -21.79 -28.70
C TYR A 621 33.11 -21.92 -27.46
N ASP A 622 34.04 -21.00 -27.26
CA ASP A 622 34.94 -21.00 -26.11
C ASP A 622 34.29 -20.38 -24.86
N GLY A 623 33.20 -19.64 -25.05
CA GLY A 623 32.40 -19.06 -23.97
C GLY A 623 30.98 -18.75 -24.44
N ALA A 624 30.02 -18.81 -23.52
CA ALA A 624 28.64 -18.42 -23.76
C ALA A 624 28.00 -17.89 -22.47
N SER A 625 27.03 -16.99 -22.60
CA SER A 625 26.26 -16.50 -21.46
C SER A 625 24.82 -16.21 -21.86
N LEU A 626 23.87 -16.67 -21.04
CA LEU A 626 22.45 -16.43 -21.23
C LEU A 626 22.06 -15.12 -20.55
N LEU A 627 21.68 -14.12 -21.34
CA LEU A 627 21.25 -12.81 -20.88
C LEU A 627 19.74 -12.79 -20.67
N LYS A 628 19.23 -11.81 -19.93
CA LYS A 628 17.78 -11.65 -19.75
C LYS A 628 17.07 -11.43 -21.08
N GLN A 629 15.77 -11.75 -21.10
CA GLN A 629 14.87 -11.66 -22.25
C GLN A 629 15.30 -12.50 -23.48
N GLY A 630 16.08 -13.57 -23.28
CA GLY A 630 16.29 -14.61 -24.30
C GLY A 630 17.34 -14.29 -25.37
N VAL A 631 18.42 -13.59 -25.00
CA VAL A 631 19.59 -13.39 -25.86
C VAL A 631 20.76 -14.17 -25.29
N VAL A 632 21.58 -14.76 -26.16
CA VAL A 632 22.80 -15.47 -25.77
C VAL A 632 24.01 -14.79 -26.37
N LEU A 633 24.96 -14.41 -25.50
CA LEU A 633 26.29 -13.99 -25.92
C LEU A 633 27.12 -15.24 -26.22
N LEU A 634 27.81 -15.25 -27.36
CA LEU A 634 28.73 -16.31 -27.75
C LEU A 634 30.12 -15.72 -27.96
N ALA A 635 31.14 -16.39 -27.45
CA ALA A 635 32.53 -15.96 -27.54
C ALA A 635 33.43 -17.08 -28.09
N ARG A 636 34.39 -16.71 -28.93
CA ARG A 636 35.37 -17.62 -29.52
C ARG A 636 36.76 -16.98 -29.47
N LYS A 637 37.77 -17.79 -29.17
CA LYS A 637 39.17 -17.36 -29.21
C LYS A 637 39.67 -17.38 -30.65
N ASN A 638 40.27 -16.27 -31.09
CA ASN A 638 40.92 -16.11 -32.40
C ASN A 638 42.35 -15.59 -32.16
N GLY A 639 43.34 -16.51 -32.18
CA GLY A 639 44.69 -16.22 -31.70
C GLY A 639 44.69 -15.92 -30.20
N ASP A 640 45.27 -14.79 -29.78
CA ASP A 640 45.24 -14.32 -28.38
C ASP A 640 44.04 -13.42 -28.04
N ALA A 641 43.19 -13.12 -29.02
CA ALA A 641 42.03 -12.26 -28.86
C ALA A 641 40.73 -13.06 -28.73
N TRP A 642 39.80 -12.57 -27.91
CA TRP A 642 38.45 -13.11 -27.78
C TRP A 642 37.50 -12.29 -28.65
N LYS A 643 36.78 -12.97 -29.54
CA LYS A 643 35.73 -12.36 -30.35
C LYS A 643 34.36 -12.83 -29.87
N TYR A 644 33.40 -11.93 -29.77
CA TYR A 644 32.04 -12.26 -29.36
C TYR A 644 30.98 -11.70 -30.31
N GLY A 645 29.79 -12.28 -30.21
CA GLY A 645 28.58 -11.89 -30.92
C GLY A 645 27.34 -12.37 -30.16
N TYR A 646 26.16 -12.19 -30.75
CA TYR A 646 24.88 -12.48 -30.11
C TYR A 646 24.00 -13.36 -31.00
N VAL A 647 23.28 -14.27 -30.36
CA VAL A 647 22.21 -15.08 -30.96
C VAL A 647 20.93 -14.99 -30.12
N ASP A 648 19.78 -15.30 -30.70
CA ASP A 648 18.55 -15.51 -29.94
C ASP A 648 18.48 -16.95 -29.37
N THR A 649 17.43 -17.26 -28.58
CA THR A 649 17.21 -18.61 -28.02
C THR A 649 16.93 -19.70 -29.06
N THR A 650 16.72 -19.34 -30.33
CA THR A 650 16.59 -20.30 -31.44
C THR A 650 17.94 -20.61 -32.09
N GLY A 651 18.98 -19.85 -31.73
CA GLY A 651 20.31 -19.92 -32.32
C GLY A 651 20.50 -19.05 -33.56
N LYS A 652 19.52 -18.20 -33.91
CA LYS A 652 19.65 -17.26 -35.02
C LYS A 652 20.69 -16.20 -34.66
N LEU A 653 21.67 -16.00 -35.55
CA LEU A 653 22.68 -14.96 -35.41
C LEU A 653 22.04 -13.57 -35.50
N LEU A 654 22.17 -12.80 -34.42
CA LEU A 654 21.75 -11.40 -34.34
C LEU A 654 22.94 -10.50 -34.69
N VAL A 655 24.09 -10.72 -34.04
CA VAL A 655 25.31 -9.95 -34.24
C VAL A 655 26.48 -10.92 -34.47
N PRO A 656 27.27 -10.76 -35.55
CA PRO A 656 28.37 -11.65 -35.85
C PRO A 656 29.49 -11.61 -34.80
N LEU A 657 30.25 -12.71 -34.69
CA LEU A 657 31.38 -12.86 -33.76
C LEU A 657 32.63 -12.10 -34.25
N GLU A 658 32.54 -10.78 -34.36
CA GLU A 658 33.63 -9.91 -34.82
C GLU A 658 34.05 -8.84 -33.79
N TYR A 659 33.29 -8.70 -32.71
CA TYR A 659 33.50 -7.71 -31.66
C TYR A 659 34.47 -8.22 -30.61
N ASP A 660 35.26 -7.34 -30.01
CA ASP A 660 36.32 -7.69 -29.07
C ASP A 660 35.78 -7.83 -27.65
N TYR A 661 35.99 -8.99 -27.02
CA TYR A 661 35.56 -9.22 -25.65
C TYR A 661 36.33 -8.31 -24.70
N ASN A 662 35.60 -7.50 -23.93
CA ASN A 662 36.16 -6.62 -22.92
C ASN A 662 36.11 -7.32 -21.56
N VAL A 663 37.27 -7.72 -21.04
CA VAL A 663 37.40 -8.42 -19.76
C VAL A 663 37.15 -7.51 -18.55
N ASN A 664 37.24 -6.19 -18.74
CA ASN A 664 37.08 -5.17 -17.69
C ASN A 664 35.70 -4.48 -17.73
N GLY A 665 34.91 -4.70 -18.78
CA GLY A 665 33.54 -4.19 -18.90
C GLY A 665 32.58 -5.34 -18.65
N TYR A 666 31.86 -5.33 -17.54
CA TYR A 666 30.80 -6.32 -17.28
C TYR A 666 29.74 -6.18 -18.38
N ILE A 667 29.80 -7.04 -19.41
CA ILE A 667 28.75 -7.11 -20.44
C ILE A 667 27.38 -7.41 -19.78
N TYR A 668 27.42 -8.00 -18.58
CA TYR A 668 26.30 -8.25 -17.67
C TYR A 668 25.53 -6.99 -17.22
N ASP A 669 26.16 -5.80 -17.22
CA ASP A 669 25.46 -4.55 -16.84
C ASP A 669 24.38 -4.15 -17.85
N TYR A 670 24.41 -4.72 -19.06
CA TYR A 670 23.43 -4.53 -20.13
C TYR A 670 22.33 -5.60 -20.15
N GLU A 671 22.30 -6.51 -19.17
CA GLU A 671 21.32 -7.60 -19.09
C GLU A 671 19.87 -7.10 -19.14
N ASP A 672 19.57 -5.90 -18.62
CA ASP A 672 18.22 -5.31 -18.66
C ASP A 672 17.96 -4.40 -19.87
N SER A 673 18.94 -4.17 -20.74
CA SER A 673 18.85 -3.14 -21.78
C SER A 673 18.10 -3.60 -23.04
N THR A 674 17.31 -2.71 -23.63
CA THR A 674 16.64 -2.89 -24.93
C THR A 674 17.61 -3.13 -26.10
N TYR A 675 18.91 -2.98 -25.88
CA TYR A 675 19.94 -2.96 -26.91
C TYR A 675 21.08 -3.94 -26.62
N LEU A 676 21.95 -4.18 -27.61
CA LEU A 676 23.11 -5.07 -27.52
C LEU A 676 24.40 -4.23 -27.60
N PRO A 677 25.24 -4.19 -26.55
CA PRO A 677 26.46 -3.41 -26.57
C PRO A 677 27.48 -4.03 -27.53
N LEU A 678 28.28 -3.19 -28.18
CA LEU A 678 29.30 -3.57 -29.15
C LEU A 678 30.65 -2.97 -28.75
N TYR A 679 31.73 -3.76 -28.81
CA TYR A 679 33.07 -3.33 -28.42
C TYR A 679 34.09 -3.64 -29.52
N LYS A 680 34.96 -2.68 -29.87
CA LYS A 680 36.11 -2.88 -30.76
C LYS A 680 37.39 -2.32 -30.13
N SER A 681 38.47 -3.09 -30.12
CA SER A 681 39.76 -2.67 -29.57
C SER A 681 40.51 -1.81 -30.59
N GLU A 682 41.11 -0.69 -30.13
CA GLU A 682 42.18 0.00 -30.87
C GLU A 682 43.52 -0.53 -30.33
N GLY A 683 44.33 -1.17 -31.18
CA GLY A 683 45.55 -1.88 -30.74
C GLY A 683 46.53 -1.01 -29.94
N GLY A 684 47.03 -1.54 -28.81
CA GLY A 684 47.99 -0.88 -27.92
C GLY A 684 47.98 -1.50 -26.50
N TYR A 685 49.05 -1.28 -25.72
CA TYR A 685 49.25 -1.90 -24.39
C TYR A 685 48.22 -1.48 -23.32
N SER A 686 47.47 -0.41 -23.53
CA SER A 686 46.23 -0.13 -22.79
C SER A 686 45.04 -0.39 -23.73
N ARG A 687 44.30 -1.50 -23.54
CA ARG A 687 43.13 -1.86 -24.37
C ARG A 687 42.00 -0.84 -24.15
N ALA A 688 42.04 0.28 -24.86
CA ALA A 688 40.91 1.19 -24.97
C ALA A 688 39.92 0.59 -25.98
N TYR A 689 38.67 0.39 -25.54
CA TYR A 689 37.61 -0.16 -26.38
C TYR A 689 36.72 0.97 -26.87
N LYS A 690 36.49 1.01 -28.18
CA LYS A 690 35.41 1.81 -28.76
C LYS A 690 34.08 1.09 -28.57
N LYS A 691 33.08 1.83 -28.07
CA LYS A 691 31.72 1.38 -27.78
C LYS A 691 30.77 1.69 -28.94
N GLY A 692 29.82 0.79 -29.15
CA GLY A 692 28.71 0.91 -30.09
C GLY A 692 27.49 0.14 -29.58
N ILE A 693 26.39 0.16 -30.33
CA ILE A 693 25.11 -0.41 -29.94
C ILE A 693 24.39 -1.01 -31.15
N ALA A 694 23.86 -2.23 -31.01
CA ALA A 694 22.91 -2.84 -31.93
C ALA A 694 21.52 -2.96 -31.29
N GLY A 695 20.48 -3.00 -32.13
CA GLY A 695 19.15 -3.45 -31.73
C GLY A 695 19.10 -4.97 -31.53
N ARG A 696 18.02 -5.47 -30.92
CA ARG A 696 17.78 -6.92 -30.76
C ARG A 696 17.47 -7.65 -32.05
N ASP A 697 17.12 -6.90 -33.09
CA ASP A 697 17.04 -7.40 -34.46
C ASP A 697 18.43 -7.63 -35.09
N GLY A 698 19.50 -7.27 -34.39
CA GLY A 698 20.88 -7.37 -34.86
C GLY A 698 21.38 -6.13 -35.61
N LYS A 699 20.51 -5.14 -35.85
CA LYS A 699 20.88 -3.95 -36.63
C LYS A 699 21.80 -3.05 -35.80
N VAL A 700 23.00 -2.78 -36.30
CA VAL A 700 23.91 -1.79 -35.69
C VAL A 700 23.28 -0.41 -35.80
N LEU A 701 22.93 0.19 -34.66
CA LEU A 701 22.37 1.54 -34.56
C LEU A 701 23.48 2.57 -34.36
N VAL A 702 24.41 2.27 -33.45
CA VAL A 702 25.58 3.11 -33.16
C VAL A 702 26.84 2.29 -33.46
N PRO A 703 27.66 2.68 -34.45
CA PRO A 703 28.88 1.94 -34.76
C PRO A 703 29.87 1.99 -33.59
N ALA A 704 30.66 0.93 -33.40
CA ALA A 704 31.65 0.81 -32.33
C ALA A 704 32.92 1.64 -32.60
N ILE A 705 32.77 2.97 -32.60
CA ILE A 705 33.82 3.97 -32.89
C ILE A 705 33.91 5.09 -31.84
N TYR A 706 33.07 5.04 -30.80
CA TYR A 706 32.96 6.07 -29.76
C TYR A 706 33.68 5.64 -28.49
N ASP A 707 34.21 6.58 -27.72
CA ASP A 707 34.82 6.28 -26.41
C ASP A 707 33.73 5.93 -25.37
N ARG A 708 32.58 6.60 -25.45
CA ARG A 708 31.41 6.35 -24.60
C ARG A 708 30.12 6.48 -25.41
N VAL A 709 29.12 5.69 -25.06
CA VAL A 709 27.76 5.79 -25.61
C VAL A 709 26.78 5.65 -24.45
N PHE A 710 25.94 6.65 -24.24
CA PHE A 710 24.85 6.64 -23.26
C PHE A 710 23.52 6.39 -23.99
N VAL A 711 22.73 5.45 -23.47
CA VAL A 711 21.40 5.12 -24.00
C VAL A 711 20.34 6.07 -23.46
N GLY A 712 19.57 6.71 -24.34
CA GLY A 712 18.43 7.54 -23.97
C GLY A 712 17.28 6.70 -23.38
N ILE A 713 16.88 6.99 -22.14
CA ILE A 713 15.72 6.35 -21.51
C ILE A 713 14.46 6.60 -22.35
N GLY A 714 13.60 5.58 -22.48
CA GLY A 714 12.37 5.66 -23.28
C GLY A 714 12.59 5.67 -24.79
N GLY A 715 13.78 5.31 -25.27
CA GLY A 715 14.08 5.30 -26.71
C GLY A 715 14.29 6.69 -27.31
N THR A 716 14.71 7.65 -26.49
CA THR A 716 14.90 9.07 -26.88
C THR A 716 16.15 9.31 -27.74
N GLY A 717 16.99 8.29 -27.96
CA GLY A 717 18.19 8.35 -28.79
C GLY A 717 19.44 7.90 -28.05
N PHE A 718 20.60 8.42 -28.46
CA PHE A 718 21.89 8.12 -27.85
C PHE A 718 22.72 9.39 -27.72
N LEU A 719 23.51 9.48 -26.66
CA LEU A 719 24.55 10.49 -26.50
C LEU A 719 25.90 9.78 -26.61
N ALA A 720 26.66 10.09 -27.66
CA ALA A 720 27.92 9.43 -27.96
C ALA A 720 29.09 10.42 -27.81
N ASP A 721 30.18 9.99 -27.21
CA ASP A 721 31.39 10.78 -27.01
C ASP A 721 32.54 10.19 -27.82
N LYS A 722 33.22 11.02 -28.61
CA LYS A 722 34.44 10.66 -29.32
C LYS A 722 35.46 11.77 -29.14
N ASP A 723 36.64 11.43 -28.62
CA ASP A 723 37.74 12.36 -28.38
C ASP A 723 37.32 13.58 -27.50
N ARG A 724 36.48 13.33 -26.49
CA ARG A 724 35.86 14.33 -25.59
C ARG A 724 34.91 15.31 -26.30
N GLN A 725 34.40 14.92 -27.45
CA GLN A 725 33.36 15.65 -28.19
C GLN A 725 32.08 14.81 -28.25
N PHE A 726 31.03 15.34 -27.67
CA PHE A 726 29.70 14.74 -27.66
C PHE A 726 28.96 14.97 -28.98
N THR A 727 28.34 13.90 -29.46
CA THR A 727 27.43 13.82 -30.60
C THR A 727 26.09 13.29 -30.10
N ILE A 728 25.00 13.90 -30.55
CA ILE A 728 23.65 13.50 -30.17
C ILE A 728 23.01 12.76 -31.34
N LEU A 729 22.60 11.52 -31.11
CA LEU A 729 22.03 10.61 -32.10
C LEU A 729 20.56 10.36 -31.75
N ASN A 730 19.71 10.27 -32.77
CA ASN A 730 18.31 9.85 -32.58
C ASN A 730 18.22 8.33 -32.34
N ALA A 731 17.01 7.82 -32.12
CA ALA A 731 16.76 6.38 -31.88
C ALA A 731 17.21 5.46 -33.03
N ALA A 732 17.33 5.99 -34.25
CA ALA A 732 17.84 5.27 -35.41
C ALA A 732 19.37 5.37 -35.56
N GLY A 733 20.06 6.00 -34.62
CA GLY A 733 21.52 6.19 -34.63
C GLY A 733 22.02 7.30 -35.55
N LYS A 734 21.13 8.16 -36.08
CA LYS A 734 21.51 9.28 -36.95
C LYS A 734 21.77 10.55 -36.15
N GLU A 735 22.78 11.32 -36.54
CA GLU A 735 23.08 12.62 -35.90
C GLU A 735 21.87 13.56 -35.97
N VAL A 736 21.52 14.14 -34.82
CA VAL A 736 20.46 15.16 -34.69
C VAL A 736 20.94 16.51 -35.21
N THR A 737 22.24 16.79 -35.08
CA THR A 737 22.90 18.01 -35.56
C THR A 737 24.35 17.71 -35.91
N SER A 738 24.93 18.45 -36.86
CA SER A 738 26.36 18.37 -37.19
C SER A 738 27.25 19.08 -36.15
N ALA A 739 26.66 19.86 -35.23
CA ALA A 739 27.39 20.50 -34.15
C ALA A 739 27.93 19.46 -33.16
N LYS A 740 29.17 19.66 -32.70
CA LYS A 740 29.81 18.86 -31.66
C LYS A 740 29.93 19.68 -30.37
N PHE A 741 29.83 19.02 -29.23
CA PHE A 741 29.76 19.69 -27.92
C PHE A 741 30.82 19.17 -26.97
N SER A 742 31.48 20.06 -26.23
CA SER A 742 32.49 19.65 -25.24
C SER A 742 31.88 19.12 -23.94
N ALA A 743 30.58 19.36 -23.72
CA ALA A 743 29.81 18.82 -22.61
C ALA A 743 28.30 18.85 -22.92
N VAL A 744 27.53 17.92 -22.37
CA VAL A 744 26.07 17.94 -22.34
C VAL A 744 25.64 17.81 -20.89
N MET A 745 24.83 18.75 -20.40
CA MET A 745 24.34 18.75 -19.03
C MET A 745 23.13 17.82 -18.95
N LEU A 746 23.26 16.78 -18.13
CA LEU A 746 22.22 15.78 -17.89
C LEU A 746 21.60 16.01 -16.51
N ASP A 747 20.36 15.53 -16.33
CA ASP A 747 19.67 15.56 -15.05
C ASP A 747 20.41 14.66 -14.03
N PRO A 748 20.87 15.19 -12.88
CA PRO A 748 21.66 14.46 -11.91
C PRO A 748 20.89 13.39 -11.13
N SER A 749 19.55 13.32 -11.26
CA SER A 749 18.73 12.25 -10.67
C SER A 749 19.03 10.86 -11.25
N VAL A 750 19.80 10.79 -12.35
CA VAL A 750 20.20 9.55 -13.01
C VAL A 750 21.63 9.19 -12.60
N ASN A 751 21.83 7.99 -12.07
CA ASN A 751 23.12 7.47 -11.60
C ASN A 751 24.21 7.66 -12.69
N PRO A 752 25.24 8.49 -12.46
CA PRO A 752 26.28 8.80 -13.44
C PRO A 752 27.21 7.61 -13.77
N GLN A 753 27.11 6.49 -13.03
CA GLN A 753 27.77 5.24 -13.38
C GLN A 753 26.98 4.38 -14.38
N ALA A 754 25.72 4.71 -14.65
CA ALA A 754 24.93 3.99 -15.64
C ALA A 754 25.28 4.47 -17.06
N ASP A 755 25.50 3.56 -18.00
CA ASP A 755 25.62 3.84 -19.44
C ASP A 755 24.26 4.27 -20.07
N ALA A 756 23.40 4.98 -19.31
CA ALA A 756 22.06 5.45 -19.69
C ALA A 756 21.82 6.90 -19.22
N ALA A 757 21.01 7.66 -19.96
CA ALA A 757 20.73 9.08 -19.70
C ALA A 757 19.27 9.46 -20.03
N VAL A 758 18.68 10.39 -19.26
CA VAL A 758 17.42 11.04 -19.63
C VAL A 758 17.74 12.22 -20.57
N LEU A 759 17.31 12.12 -21.83
CA LEU A 759 17.50 13.18 -22.83
C LEU A 759 16.26 14.08 -22.91
N SER A 760 16.11 14.98 -21.94
CA SER A 760 15.02 15.96 -21.87
C SER A 760 15.30 17.18 -22.74
N TYR A 761 14.78 17.20 -23.97
CA TYR A 761 14.90 18.36 -24.84
C TYR A 761 14.04 19.54 -24.33
N PRO A 762 14.52 20.79 -24.40
CA PRO A 762 15.82 21.21 -24.94
C PRO A 762 17.03 20.82 -24.07
N LEU A 763 18.06 20.22 -24.70
CA LEU A 763 19.30 19.80 -24.03
C LEU A 763 20.25 20.97 -23.85
N LEU A 764 20.83 21.12 -22.67
CA LEU A 764 21.81 22.17 -22.38
C LEU A 764 23.22 21.69 -22.74
N CYS A 765 23.78 22.21 -23.83
CA CYS A 765 25.03 21.76 -24.43
C CYS A 765 26.09 22.87 -24.41
N ARG A 766 27.34 22.51 -24.11
CA ARG A 766 28.48 23.44 -24.18
C ARG A 766 29.05 23.49 -25.59
N GLN A 767 29.01 24.68 -26.19
CA GLN A 767 29.56 24.99 -27.50
C GLN A 767 30.58 26.12 -27.36
N GLY A 768 31.87 25.77 -27.37
CA GLY A 768 32.96 26.72 -27.05
C GLY A 768 32.90 27.21 -25.61
N GLU A 769 32.98 28.53 -25.42
CA GLU A 769 32.88 29.17 -24.09
C GLU A 769 31.43 29.39 -23.62
N ARG A 770 30.44 28.86 -24.34
CA ARG A 770 29.02 29.14 -24.06
C ARG A 770 28.13 27.90 -23.99
N TYR A 771 27.06 28.14 -23.26
CA TYR A 771 25.76 27.50 -23.12
C TYR A 771 24.78 27.60 -24.28
N VAL A 772 24.35 26.52 -24.93
CA VAL A 772 23.19 26.55 -25.85
C VAL A 772 22.15 25.50 -25.49
N TYR A 773 20.87 25.82 -25.68
CA TYR A 773 19.78 24.85 -25.62
C TYR A 773 19.53 24.26 -27.00
N LEU A 774 19.80 22.97 -27.18
CA LEU A 774 19.55 22.22 -28.39
C LEU A 774 18.15 21.58 -28.37
N LEU A 775 17.36 21.81 -29.40
CA LEU A 775 16.06 21.20 -29.62
C LEU A 775 16.17 19.81 -30.25
N SER A 776 15.14 18.98 -30.12
CA SER A 776 15.10 17.62 -30.68
C SER A 776 15.19 17.56 -32.21
N ASN A 777 14.92 18.68 -32.88
CA ASN A 777 15.07 18.83 -34.33
C ASN A 777 16.46 19.34 -34.77
N GLY A 778 17.42 19.46 -33.83
CA GLY A 778 18.79 19.89 -34.11
C GLY A 778 19.02 21.40 -34.16
N LYS A 779 17.97 22.23 -34.04
CA LYS A 779 18.10 23.69 -33.93
C LYS A 779 18.41 24.11 -32.49
N THR A 780 19.01 25.28 -32.30
CA THR A 780 19.24 25.86 -30.97
C THR A 780 18.25 26.99 -30.67
N LEU A 781 17.87 27.15 -29.40
CA LEU A 781 17.17 28.35 -28.95
C LEU A 781 18.09 29.58 -29.08
N PRO A 782 17.57 30.79 -29.36
CA PRO A 782 18.37 32.02 -29.50
C PRO A 782 18.82 32.58 -28.13
N LEU A 783 19.25 31.71 -27.21
CA LEU A 783 19.84 32.06 -25.92
C LEU A 783 21.28 31.53 -25.83
N GLN A 784 22.16 32.34 -25.24
CA GLN A 784 23.58 32.04 -25.11
C GLN A 784 23.97 32.23 -23.65
N LEU A 785 24.29 31.15 -22.95
CA LEU A 785 24.54 31.15 -21.52
C LEU A 785 26.04 31.14 -21.21
N THR A 786 26.47 31.79 -20.14
CA THR A 786 27.86 31.81 -19.67
C THR A 786 28.12 30.80 -18.56
N ALA A 787 27.08 30.31 -17.88
CA ALA A 787 27.19 29.32 -16.81
C ALA A 787 25.91 28.48 -16.68
N VAL A 788 26.06 27.31 -16.06
CA VAL A 788 24.97 26.39 -15.71
C VAL A 788 24.60 26.60 -14.24
N ILE A 789 23.31 26.71 -13.96
CA ILE A 789 22.76 26.86 -12.61
C ILE A 789 21.77 25.74 -12.28
N ARG A 790 21.36 25.62 -11.01
CA ARG A 790 20.29 24.71 -10.61
C ARG A 790 18.92 25.22 -11.04
N PHE A 791 18.00 24.30 -11.33
CA PHE A 791 16.60 24.61 -11.66
C PHE A 791 15.88 25.28 -10.48
N GLU A 792 16.05 24.74 -9.28
CA GLU A 792 15.40 25.25 -8.06
C GLU A 792 16.32 26.23 -7.30
N GLU A 793 15.69 27.26 -6.76
CA GLU A 793 16.22 28.08 -5.67
C GLU A 793 15.31 27.81 -4.48
N PHE A 794 15.73 26.96 -3.55
CA PHE A 794 15.04 26.89 -2.27
C PHE A 794 15.36 28.18 -1.52
N ASP A 795 14.39 29.09 -1.48
CA ASP A 795 14.35 30.15 -0.48
C ASP A 795 14.14 29.42 0.86
N ASN A 796 15.19 29.26 1.66
CA ASN A 796 15.20 28.53 2.94
C ASN A 796 14.29 29.17 4.02
N THR A 797 13.30 29.98 3.64
CA THR A 797 12.43 30.75 4.53
C THR A 797 10.99 30.26 4.58
N ILE A 798 10.61 29.21 3.84
CA ILE A 798 9.26 28.62 3.92
C ILE A 798 9.41 27.12 4.16
N GLY A 799 9.19 26.72 5.42
CA GLY A 799 9.43 25.38 5.93
C GLY A 799 8.65 24.31 5.18
N TYR A 800 9.38 23.44 4.48
CA TYR A 800 8.99 22.07 4.23
C TYR A 800 9.29 21.28 5.51
N HIS A 801 8.25 20.86 6.23
CA HIS A 801 8.35 19.69 7.10
C HIS A 801 7.77 18.51 6.30
N PRO A 802 8.53 17.40 6.13
CA PRO A 802 8.04 16.19 5.50
C PRO A 802 6.86 15.58 6.25
#